data_AF-A0A382A361-F1
#
_entry.id   AF-A0A382A361-F1
#
_cell.length_a   1.000
_cell.length_b   1.000
_cell.length_c   1.000
_cell.angle_alpha   90.00
_cell.angle_beta   90.00
_cell.angle_gamma   90.00
#
_symmetry.space_group_name_H-M   'P 1'
#
loop_
_entity.id
_entity.type
_entity.pdbx_description
1 polymer ?
#
loop_
_entity_poly.entity_id
_entity_poly.type
_entity_poly.pdbx_seq_one_letter_code
_entity_poly.pdbx_strand_id
1 'polypeptide(L)'
;MKKSFFITLLFSPILLIADDLIVDKNSLNQYEQDNYAHFNSFNFHGEYQGNHANIPPKPYISDRINLPETIPILGNQFTIEAMVYSKAHPLLLHRTIIGNDISPASNDVDRPPTITFHSDHQINYGFGTGNEGFRIRVNNVRVDNEWIHVAFSFDGTTCKLFVNGVLANSTDAAAGLIPNPVPISIIGNKFLGKIDEVRIWNLARSQTAIQSTMNGALSGDETGLVAYYPMDVNENWMLIDHSVNDNHASIVDAEILQRYSSQNCESPDGSSLCPFPKIRDALEVAEGGDNIIVKEGRYSEVLFDELINYSYETEAPRITITGETENVKLDGTIELNANWEYSNGRYTAQVDLNDISKRAGIKVEEIYALWVNDRYMIPAMPINFKNPTDPTTSVQNNPESGTVFALNLTTPYYQRGESTLDLQDEYIVGDIDNLDASEEWSFDKENKILYLIAGNNIPNSTNVRVRIRTQILSLEFSDNLEFKNIDFFAGTFLFHKSSFILFEDLKFSHSWEAGISYISAGNVGYTRGNRFWGGTNNTVRNCIFEYINDARAIHWSGSMYPLGENILFQYNDWFKNTVWSPAANDNFIGGNKWWAASSSIGGSTFRHITMKQNHTGGLQPGLKSLVEYARIQDQYINIDGSGIQRTVANTIGSTTRYSWLLNANRNGMRWDSKCAGTDAVVHNVLSAGNKRGFRLKGDRHRAFHLLAYDSNTNDITMPKNKFCGDDWGNNDGVNSDTKLGNLNSRLLNSIVEKNLVANTPDAGDPAVTGSNGVLIAENISNEFLLNQSGIW
;
A
#
# COMPACT_ATOMS: atom_id res chain seq x y z
N MET A 1 -60.59 41.59 20.09
CA MET A 1 -59.14 41.76 19.86
C MET A 1 -58.38 40.66 20.61
N LYS A 2 -58.19 39.48 20.01
CA LYS A 2 -57.27 38.44 20.51
C LYS A 2 -56.73 37.67 19.30
N LYS A 3 -55.41 37.75 19.12
CA LYS A 3 -54.63 37.11 18.05
C LYS A 3 -54.49 35.61 18.36
N SER A 4 -54.74 34.76 17.38
CA SER A 4 -54.37 33.34 17.43
C SER A 4 -52.85 33.20 17.24
N PHE A 5 -52.20 32.48 18.15
CA PHE A 5 -50.82 32.02 18.02
C PHE A 5 -50.82 30.70 17.25
N PHE A 6 -50.14 30.66 16.11
CA PHE A 6 -49.70 29.42 15.48
C PHE A 6 -48.39 28.99 16.16
N ILE A 7 -48.37 27.80 16.75
CA ILE A 7 -47.15 27.13 17.19
C ILE A 7 -46.70 26.24 16.03
N THR A 8 -45.63 26.66 15.36
CA THR A 8 -44.87 25.81 14.44
C THR A 8 -44.01 24.87 15.30
N LEU A 9 -44.33 23.57 15.31
CA LEU A 9 -43.40 22.56 15.80
C LEU A 9 -42.24 22.49 14.80
N LEU A 10 -41.07 23.01 15.20
CA LEU A 10 -39.80 22.68 14.58
C LEU A 10 -39.51 21.21 14.90
N PHE A 11 -39.59 20.35 13.89
CA PHE A 11 -38.95 19.04 13.95
C PHE A 11 -37.45 19.28 14.10
N SER A 12 -36.93 19.03 15.29
CA SER A 12 -35.50 18.82 15.50
C SER A 12 -35.11 17.56 14.72
N PRO A 13 -34.02 17.56 13.93
CA PRO A 13 -33.53 16.31 13.37
C PRO A 13 -33.11 15.46 14.56
N ILE A 14 -33.81 14.35 14.79
CA ILE A 14 -33.28 13.27 15.60
C ILE A 14 -32.01 12.86 14.86
N LEU A 15 -30.85 13.24 15.40
CA LEU A 15 -29.59 12.62 15.06
C LEU A 15 -29.79 11.15 15.45
N LEU A 16 -30.08 10.27 14.49
CA LEU A 16 -29.84 8.86 14.70
C LEU A 16 -28.33 8.77 14.92
N ILE A 17 -27.92 8.52 16.15
CA ILE A 17 -26.59 7.99 16.39
C ILE A 17 -26.66 6.59 15.77
N ALA A 18 -26.01 6.40 14.63
CA ALA A 18 -25.78 5.06 14.12
C ALA A 18 -25.00 4.31 15.22
N ASP A 19 -25.48 3.12 15.59
CA ASP A 19 -24.73 2.26 16.49
C ASP A 19 -23.39 1.91 15.80
N ASP A 20 -22.31 1.86 16.56
CA ASP A 20 -20.99 1.52 16.02
C ASP A 20 -21.01 0.12 15.38
N LEU A 21 -20.36 -0.05 14.23
CA LEU A 21 -20.15 -1.35 13.59
C LEU A 21 -19.01 -2.08 14.32
N ILE A 22 -19.29 -3.24 14.88
CA ILE A 22 -18.34 -4.04 15.65
C ILE A 22 -17.68 -5.08 14.76
N VAL A 23 -16.36 -5.12 14.79
CA VAL A 23 -15.53 -6.16 14.18
C VAL A 23 -14.88 -6.99 15.29
N ASP A 24 -15.17 -8.29 15.37
CA ASP A 24 -14.58 -9.21 16.35
C ASP A 24 -14.21 -10.53 15.70
N LYS A 25 -12.90 -10.78 15.51
CA LYS A 25 -12.43 -12.05 14.95
C LYS A 25 -12.73 -13.25 15.85
N ASN A 26 -12.91 -13.06 17.16
CA ASN A 26 -13.19 -14.17 18.06
C ASN A 26 -14.63 -14.68 17.89
N SER A 27 -15.47 -13.92 17.19
CA SER A 27 -16.80 -14.35 16.75
C SER A 27 -16.76 -15.38 15.61
N LEU A 28 -15.61 -15.68 14.99
CA LEU A 28 -15.57 -16.69 13.93
C LEU A 28 -16.19 -18.03 14.35
N ASN A 29 -16.07 -18.42 15.62
CA ASN A 29 -16.59 -19.70 16.12
C ASN A 29 -18.12 -19.77 16.26
N GLN A 30 -18.84 -18.64 16.18
CA GLN A 30 -20.32 -18.65 16.18
C GLN A 30 -20.92 -18.76 14.77
N TYR A 31 -20.10 -18.64 13.72
CA TYR A 31 -20.57 -18.64 12.34
C TYR A 31 -20.21 -19.94 11.62
N GLU A 32 -21.17 -20.45 10.86
CA GLU A 32 -20.92 -21.31 9.72
C GLU A 32 -20.25 -20.49 8.61
N GLN A 33 -19.38 -21.14 7.83
CA GLN A 33 -18.57 -20.52 6.79
C GLN A 33 -18.90 -21.14 5.45
N ASP A 34 -19.10 -20.29 4.46
CA ASP A 34 -19.45 -20.69 3.10
C ASP A 34 -18.58 -19.94 2.09
N ASN A 35 -17.92 -20.66 1.20
CA ASN A 35 -16.89 -20.08 0.33
C ASN A 35 -17.50 -19.30 -0.83
N TYR A 36 -16.81 -18.26 -1.29
CA TYR A 36 -17.10 -17.59 -2.55
C TYR A 36 -15.81 -17.10 -3.21
N ALA A 37 -15.82 -16.99 -4.53
CA ALA A 37 -14.74 -16.37 -5.27
C ALA A 37 -14.95 -14.85 -5.32
N HIS A 38 -13.94 -14.08 -4.91
CA HIS A 38 -13.91 -12.62 -4.95
C HIS A 38 -12.99 -12.14 -6.07
N PHE A 39 -13.51 -11.22 -6.89
CA PHE A 39 -12.83 -10.67 -8.06
C PHE A 39 -12.69 -9.17 -7.91
N ASN A 40 -11.46 -8.66 -8.00
CA ASN A 40 -11.14 -7.25 -7.88
C ASN A 40 -10.10 -6.81 -8.95
N SER A 41 -9.62 -5.57 -8.84
CA SER A 41 -8.64 -5.00 -9.79
C SER A 41 -7.23 -4.95 -9.21
N PHE A 42 -6.89 -5.83 -8.27
CA PHE A 42 -5.60 -5.84 -7.57
C PHE A 42 -4.93 -7.19 -7.75
N ASN A 43 -3.60 -7.19 -7.90
CA ASN A 43 -2.84 -8.45 -7.84
C ASN A 43 -2.60 -8.91 -6.40
N PHE A 44 -2.00 -10.09 -6.24
CA PHE A 44 -1.61 -10.66 -4.94
C PHE A 44 -0.83 -9.70 -4.02
N HIS A 45 -0.03 -8.80 -4.60
CA HIS A 45 0.80 -7.83 -3.88
C HIS A 45 0.10 -6.48 -3.61
N GLY A 46 -1.19 -6.35 -3.94
CA GLY A 46 -1.99 -5.14 -3.75
C GLY A 46 -1.73 -4.04 -4.77
N GLU A 47 -1.13 -4.35 -5.92
CA GLU A 47 -0.97 -3.38 -7.01
C GLU A 47 -2.25 -3.29 -7.83
N TYR A 48 -2.78 -2.08 -8.00
CA TYR A 48 -3.94 -1.83 -8.84
C TYR A 48 -3.60 -2.05 -10.32
N GLN A 49 -4.39 -2.89 -10.98
CA GLN A 49 -4.20 -3.30 -12.37
C GLN A 49 -4.94 -2.36 -13.36
N GLY A 50 -5.83 -1.50 -12.86
CA GLY A 50 -6.63 -0.58 -13.67
C GLY A 50 -5.92 0.69 -14.13
N ASN A 51 -6.67 1.57 -14.81
CA ASN A 51 -6.20 2.86 -15.29
C ASN A 51 -6.61 3.99 -14.33
N HIS A 52 -5.65 4.34 -13.50
CA HIS A 52 -5.67 5.41 -12.50
C HIS A 52 -5.50 6.86 -13.04
N ALA A 53 -5.37 7.03 -14.37
CA ALA A 53 -5.42 8.35 -15.01
C ALA A 53 -6.85 8.91 -15.12
N ASN A 54 -7.87 8.05 -15.08
CA ASN A 54 -9.28 8.46 -15.05
C ASN A 54 -9.69 8.92 -13.65
N ILE A 55 -10.75 9.73 -13.57
CA ILE A 55 -11.37 10.17 -12.31
C ILE A 55 -12.89 10.00 -12.48
N PRO A 56 -13.53 8.98 -11.86
CA PRO A 56 -12.96 7.90 -11.05
C PRO A 56 -12.04 6.96 -11.88
N PRO A 57 -11.23 6.08 -11.24
CA PRO A 57 -10.33 5.17 -11.94
C PRO A 57 -11.14 4.17 -12.79
N LYS A 58 -10.52 3.66 -13.86
CA LYS A 58 -11.14 2.62 -14.69
C LYS A 58 -10.55 1.26 -14.32
N PRO A 59 -11.32 0.32 -13.77
CA PRO A 59 -10.80 -0.98 -13.36
C PRO A 59 -10.38 -1.81 -14.56
N TYR A 60 -9.35 -2.62 -14.33
CA TYR A 60 -8.99 -3.74 -15.19
C TYR A 60 -8.87 -4.94 -14.27
N ILE A 61 -9.88 -5.80 -14.33
CA ILE A 61 -9.94 -7.02 -13.53
C ILE A 61 -9.29 -8.12 -14.35
N SER A 62 -8.14 -8.58 -13.89
CA SER A 62 -7.52 -9.78 -14.45
C SER A 62 -8.08 -11.05 -13.79
N ASP A 63 -8.55 -10.99 -12.55
CA ASP A 63 -9.07 -12.15 -11.81
C ASP A 63 -10.05 -12.98 -12.64
N ARG A 64 -9.82 -14.30 -12.63
CA ARG A 64 -10.56 -15.28 -13.42
C ARG A 64 -10.32 -16.69 -12.91
N ILE A 65 -11.29 -17.56 -13.12
CA ILE A 65 -11.18 -19.00 -12.88
C ILE A 65 -11.23 -19.68 -14.25
N ASN A 66 -10.17 -20.41 -14.61
CA ASN A 66 -10.14 -21.15 -15.88
C ASN A 66 -10.64 -22.57 -15.66
N LEU A 67 -11.71 -22.91 -16.36
CA LEU A 67 -12.25 -24.26 -16.43
C LEU A 67 -11.36 -25.14 -17.32
N PRO A 68 -11.20 -26.43 -16.99
CA PRO A 68 -10.34 -27.33 -17.75
C PRO A 68 -10.97 -27.67 -19.12
N GLU A 69 -10.13 -28.08 -20.07
CA GLU A 69 -10.58 -28.55 -21.39
C GLU A 69 -11.42 -29.84 -21.32
N THR A 70 -11.43 -30.51 -20.16
CA THR A 70 -12.25 -31.70 -19.91
C THR A 70 -13.74 -31.39 -19.74
N ILE A 71 -14.11 -30.12 -19.54
CA ILE A 71 -15.52 -29.71 -19.57
C ILE A 71 -16.11 -30.05 -20.94
N PRO A 72 -17.13 -30.91 -21.02
CA PRO A 72 -17.73 -31.29 -22.29
C PRO A 72 -18.37 -30.07 -22.95
N ILE A 73 -18.23 -30.01 -24.27
CA ILE A 73 -18.95 -29.06 -25.11
C ILE A 73 -20.45 -29.32 -24.92
N LEU A 74 -21.18 -28.28 -24.52
CA LEU A 74 -22.61 -28.36 -24.33
C LEU A 74 -23.32 -28.52 -25.68
N GLY A 75 -24.27 -29.45 -25.73
CA GLY A 75 -25.05 -29.75 -26.92
C GLY A 75 -26.19 -28.75 -27.17
N ASN A 76 -27.23 -29.21 -27.86
CA ASN A 76 -28.43 -28.42 -28.12
C ASN A 76 -29.37 -28.30 -26.92
N GLN A 77 -28.99 -28.81 -25.74
CA GLN A 77 -29.72 -28.62 -24.49
C GLN A 77 -28.72 -28.41 -23.36
N PHE A 78 -28.98 -27.43 -22.49
CA PHE A 78 -28.13 -27.14 -21.35
C PHE A 78 -28.80 -26.21 -20.34
N THR A 79 -28.19 -26.10 -19.16
CA THR A 79 -28.42 -25.01 -18.21
C THR A 79 -27.10 -24.60 -17.58
N ILE A 80 -26.84 -23.30 -17.49
CA ILE A 80 -25.73 -22.74 -16.71
C ILE A 80 -26.30 -21.79 -15.67
N GLU A 81 -25.82 -21.86 -14.43
CA GLU A 81 -26.33 -21.05 -13.33
C GLU A 81 -25.25 -20.75 -12.29
N ALA A 82 -25.44 -19.66 -11.54
CA ALA A 82 -24.52 -19.21 -10.50
C ALA A 82 -25.22 -18.27 -9.49
N MET A 83 -24.69 -18.20 -8.27
CA MET A 83 -24.90 -17.09 -7.35
C MET A 83 -23.90 -15.98 -7.66
N VAL A 84 -24.39 -14.73 -7.75
CA VAL A 84 -23.58 -13.60 -8.20
C VAL A 84 -23.89 -12.35 -7.39
N TYR A 85 -22.85 -11.72 -6.84
CA TYR A 85 -22.87 -10.37 -6.29
C TYR A 85 -22.04 -9.47 -7.21
N SER A 86 -22.68 -8.55 -7.92
CA SER A 86 -21.99 -7.65 -8.85
C SER A 86 -21.78 -6.29 -8.19
N LYS A 87 -20.52 -5.87 -7.97
CA LYS A 87 -20.22 -4.57 -7.33
C LYS A 87 -20.45 -3.41 -8.28
N ALA A 88 -21.26 -2.42 -7.93
CA ALA A 88 -21.49 -1.26 -8.79
C ALA A 88 -20.17 -0.54 -9.13
N HIS A 89 -19.97 -0.17 -10.39
CA HIS A 89 -18.82 0.65 -10.79
C HIS A 89 -19.14 1.49 -12.03
N PRO A 90 -18.94 2.83 -11.99
CA PRO A 90 -19.43 3.75 -13.03
C PRO A 90 -18.80 3.56 -14.41
N LEU A 91 -17.57 3.01 -14.47
CA LEU A 91 -16.83 2.80 -15.72
C LEU A 91 -16.73 1.33 -16.14
N LEU A 92 -17.38 0.40 -15.43
CA LEU A 92 -17.34 -1.03 -15.74
C LEU A 92 -18.66 -1.49 -16.36
N LEU A 93 -18.75 -1.30 -17.68
CA LEU A 93 -19.97 -1.54 -18.44
C LEU A 93 -20.32 -3.02 -18.56
N HIS A 94 -19.38 -3.89 -18.96
CA HIS A 94 -19.65 -5.28 -19.31
C HIS A 94 -18.82 -6.25 -18.47
N ARG A 95 -19.45 -7.34 -18.02
CA ARG A 95 -18.85 -8.33 -17.10
C ARG A 95 -19.31 -9.74 -17.46
N THR A 96 -18.41 -10.70 -17.60
CA THR A 96 -18.79 -12.11 -17.82
C THR A 96 -18.85 -12.83 -16.49
N ILE A 97 -19.94 -13.57 -16.27
CA ILE A 97 -20.07 -14.47 -15.11
C ILE A 97 -19.49 -15.84 -15.46
N ILE A 98 -19.92 -16.40 -16.59
CA ILE A 98 -19.47 -17.69 -17.10
C ILE A 98 -19.50 -17.66 -18.63
N GLY A 99 -18.49 -18.24 -19.27
CA GLY A 99 -18.33 -18.25 -20.73
C GLY A 99 -16.89 -18.56 -21.14
N ASN A 100 -16.31 -17.74 -21.99
CA ASN A 100 -14.90 -17.81 -22.38
C ASN A 100 -14.24 -16.41 -22.35
N ASP A 101 -13.02 -16.29 -22.89
CA ASP A 101 -12.25 -15.04 -22.85
C ASP A 101 -12.71 -13.98 -23.87
N ILE A 102 -13.77 -14.25 -24.62
CA ILE A 102 -14.32 -13.30 -25.57
C ILE A 102 -14.90 -12.10 -24.80
N SER A 103 -14.65 -10.90 -25.34
CA SER A 103 -15.17 -9.66 -24.76
C SER A 103 -16.68 -9.74 -24.48
N PRO A 104 -17.15 -9.43 -23.25
CA PRO A 104 -18.58 -9.47 -22.93
C PRO A 104 -19.42 -8.46 -23.74
N ALA A 105 -18.78 -7.50 -24.43
CA ALA A 105 -19.44 -6.54 -25.31
C ALA A 105 -19.76 -7.08 -26.72
N SER A 106 -19.07 -8.12 -27.22
CA SER A 106 -19.23 -8.59 -28.60
C SER A 106 -20.43 -9.55 -28.79
N ASN A 107 -20.86 -9.72 -30.04
CA ASN A 107 -21.77 -10.78 -30.49
C ASN A 107 -20.96 -11.78 -31.31
N ASP A 108 -20.11 -12.55 -30.64
CA ASP A 108 -19.16 -13.45 -31.28
C ASP A 108 -19.83 -14.75 -31.76
N VAL A 109 -19.40 -15.24 -32.94
CA VAL A 109 -19.95 -16.45 -33.58
C VAL A 109 -19.40 -17.73 -32.95
N ASP A 110 -18.25 -17.65 -32.28
CA ASP A 110 -17.57 -18.76 -31.61
C ASP A 110 -17.69 -18.65 -30.08
N ARG A 111 -18.84 -18.20 -29.59
CA ARG A 111 -19.12 -18.06 -28.15
C ARG A 111 -19.79 -19.32 -27.58
N PRO A 112 -19.32 -19.89 -26.47
CA PRO A 112 -20.05 -20.95 -25.78
C PRO A 112 -21.32 -20.38 -25.11
N PRO A 113 -22.21 -21.21 -24.55
CA PRO A 113 -23.24 -20.70 -23.64
C PRO A 113 -22.66 -19.76 -22.59
N THR A 114 -23.17 -18.53 -22.53
CA THR A 114 -22.58 -17.45 -21.74
C THR A 114 -23.63 -16.65 -21.00
N ILE A 115 -23.32 -16.19 -19.79
CA ILE A 115 -24.06 -15.16 -19.05
C ILE A 115 -23.13 -13.97 -18.81
N THR A 116 -23.58 -12.76 -19.17
CA THR A 116 -22.87 -11.51 -18.91
C THR A 116 -23.80 -10.49 -18.27
N PHE A 117 -23.26 -9.65 -17.39
CA PHE A 117 -23.94 -8.47 -16.87
C PHE A 117 -23.51 -7.22 -17.62
N HIS A 118 -24.43 -6.26 -17.68
CA HIS A 118 -24.12 -4.90 -18.10
C HIS A 118 -24.57 -3.88 -17.05
N SER A 119 -23.87 -2.74 -16.95
CA SER A 119 -24.03 -1.72 -15.89
C SER A 119 -25.41 -1.04 -15.79
N ASP A 120 -26.28 -1.20 -16.78
CA ASP A 120 -27.66 -0.69 -16.81
C ASP A 120 -28.68 -1.71 -16.24
N HIS A 121 -28.27 -2.48 -15.23
CA HIS A 121 -29.12 -3.53 -14.63
C HIS A 121 -29.59 -4.60 -15.63
N GLN A 122 -28.84 -4.79 -16.73
CA GLN A 122 -29.14 -5.77 -17.77
C GLN A 122 -28.38 -7.07 -17.55
N ILE A 123 -29.05 -8.17 -17.88
CA ILE A 123 -28.42 -9.49 -18.06
C ILE A 123 -28.48 -9.83 -19.54
N ASN A 124 -27.36 -10.29 -20.09
CA ASN A 124 -27.31 -10.87 -21.42
C ASN A 124 -26.93 -12.33 -21.36
N TYR A 125 -27.60 -13.13 -22.17
CA TYR A 125 -27.32 -14.56 -22.31
C TYR A 125 -27.41 -14.98 -23.78
N GLY A 126 -26.75 -16.08 -24.12
CA GLY A 126 -26.74 -16.61 -25.48
C GLY A 126 -25.51 -17.46 -25.78
N PHE A 127 -25.29 -17.73 -27.07
CA PHE A 127 -24.23 -18.57 -27.62
C PHE A 127 -24.00 -18.21 -29.10
N GLY A 128 -22.86 -18.60 -29.66
CA GLY A 128 -22.58 -18.50 -31.08
C GLY A 128 -22.97 -19.77 -31.84
N THR A 129 -23.22 -19.66 -33.15
CA THR A 129 -23.58 -20.79 -34.04
C THR A 129 -22.48 -21.13 -35.06
N GLY A 130 -21.32 -20.48 -34.96
CA GLY A 130 -20.24 -20.52 -35.96
C GLY A 130 -20.49 -19.63 -37.18
N ASN A 131 -21.75 -19.23 -37.42
CA ASN A 131 -22.13 -18.31 -38.50
C ASN A 131 -22.64 -16.96 -37.97
N GLU A 132 -23.29 -16.97 -36.80
CA GLU A 132 -23.80 -15.77 -36.15
C GLU A 132 -23.75 -15.89 -34.62
N GLY A 133 -23.65 -14.75 -33.93
CA GLY A 133 -23.76 -14.68 -32.48
C GLY A 133 -25.20 -14.45 -32.05
N PHE A 134 -25.81 -15.43 -31.38
CA PHE A 134 -27.13 -15.28 -30.78
C PHE A 134 -27.00 -14.74 -29.34
N ARG A 135 -27.59 -13.58 -29.08
CA ARG A 135 -27.57 -12.94 -27.76
C ARG A 135 -28.88 -12.22 -27.48
N ILE A 136 -29.47 -12.50 -26.33
CA ILE A 136 -30.63 -11.80 -25.80
C ILE A 136 -30.17 -10.83 -24.71
N ARG A 137 -30.78 -9.64 -24.68
CA ARG A 137 -30.55 -8.62 -23.68
C ARG A 137 -31.83 -8.39 -22.90
N VAL A 138 -31.77 -8.52 -21.58
CA VAL A 138 -32.92 -8.34 -20.70
C VAL A 138 -32.60 -7.21 -19.74
N ASN A 139 -33.34 -6.11 -19.83
CA ASN A 139 -33.06 -4.88 -19.09
C ASN A 139 -33.76 -4.88 -17.72
N ASN A 140 -33.17 -4.20 -16.74
CA ASN A 140 -33.76 -3.97 -15.42
C ASN A 140 -34.18 -5.26 -14.68
N VAL A 141 -33.35 -6.31 -14.76
CA VAL A 141 -33.63 -7.62 -14.13
C VAL A 141 -32.62 -8.01 -13.06
N ARG A 142 -31.71 -7.11 -12.69
CA ARG A 142 -30.74 -7.31 -11.60
C ARG A 142 -30.50 -6.01 -10.84
N VAL A 143 -30.01 -6.11 -9.62
CA VAL A 143 -29.50 -4.99 -8.83
C VAL A 143 -27.99 -5.20 -8.63
N ASP A 144 -27.22 -4.12 -8.51
CA ASP A 144 -25.81 -4.21 -8.10
C ASP A 144 -25.72 -4.18 -6.57
N ASN A 145 -24.62 -4.68 -6.01
CA ASN A 145 -24.38 -4.74 -4.57
C ASN A 145 -25.36 -5.64 -3.78
N GLU A 146 -25.92 -6.66 -4.43
CA GLU A 146 -26.76 -7.68 -3.80
C GLU A 146 -26.48 -9.05 -4.43
N TRP A 147 -26.65 -10.12 -3.65
CA TRP A 147 -26.59 -11.49 -4.14
C TRP A 147 -27.84 -11.83 -4.95
N ILE A 148 -27.66 -12.34 -6.17
CA ILE A 148 -28.73 -12.91 -6.98
C ILE A 148 -28.36 -14.28 -7.53
N HIS A 149 -29.35 -15.15 -7.69
CA HIS A 149 -29.20 -16.37 -8.50
C HIS A 149 -29.54 -16.05 -9.95
N VAL A 150 -28.68 -16.43 -10.90
CA VAL A 150 -28.95 -16.28 -12.34
C VAL A 150 -28.79 -17.62 -13.05
N ALA A 151 -29.74 -17.97 -13.92
CA ALA A 151 -29.68 -19.20 -14.73
C ALA A 151 -30.12 -18.96 -16.17
N PHE A 152 -29.34 -19.49 -17.12
CA PHE A 152 -29.68 -19.56 -18.54
C PHE A 152 -29.89 -21.02 -18.94
N SER A 153 -31.10 -21.34 -19.39
CA SER A 153 -31.48 -22.68 -19.87
C SER A 153 -31.92 -22.65 -21.33
N PHE A 154 -31.51 -23.65 -22.10
CA PHE A 154 -31.90 -23.86 -23.50
C PHE A 154 -32.34 -25.31 -23.71
N ASP A 155 -33.54 -25.52 -24.26
CA ASP A 155 -34.12 -26.85 -24.50
C ASP A 155 -34.02 -27.35 -25.96
N GLY A 156 -33.25 -26.64 -26.78
CA GLY A 156 -33.10 -26.87 -28.22
C GLY A 156 -34.07 -26.04 -29.06
N THR A 157 -35.07 -25.42 -28.44
CA THR A 157 -36.02 -24.51 -29.09
C THR A 157 -36.12 -23.18 -28.35
N THR A 158 -36.38 -23.24 -27.04
CA THR A 158 -36.67 -22.11 -26.16
C THR A 158 -35.44 -21.77 -25.33
N CYS A 159 -35.05 -20.50 -25.32
CA CYS A 159 -34.11 -19.96 -24.36
C CYS A 159 -34.86 -19.30 -23.19
N LYS A 160 -34.47 -19.61 -21.96
CA LYS A 160 -35.06 -19.05 -20.73
C LYS A 160 -33.98 -18.46 -19.83
N LEU A 161 -34.27 -17.27 -19.30
CA LEU A 161 -33.49 -16.64 -18.23
C LEU A 161 -34.29 -16.66 -16.94
N PHE A 162 -33.67 -17.12 -15.87
CA PHE A 162 -34.21 -17.04 -14.51
C PHE A 162 -33.34 -16.14 -13.64
N VAL A 163 -33.99 -15.31 -12.84
CA VAL A 163 -33.34 -14.50 -11.80
C VAL A 163 -34.04 -14.78 -10.47
N ASN A 164 -33.27 -15.14 -9.43
CA ASN A 164 -33.79 -15.57 -8.12
C ASN A 164 -34.85 -16.67 -8.24
N GLY A 165 -34.64 -17.60 -9.17
CA GLY A 165 -35.56 -18.71 -9.46
C GLY A 165 -36.86 -18.31 -10.15
N VAL A 166 -37.03 -17.04 -10.54
CA VAL A 166 -38.22 -16.53 -11.25
C VAL A 166 -37.90 -16.36 -12.72
N LEU A 167 -38.81 -16.77 -13.61
CA LEU A 167 -38.67 -16.60 -15.05
C LEU A 167 -38.65 -15.09 -15.42
N ALA A 168 -37.49 -14.60 -15.86
CA ALA A 168 -37.27 -13.21 -16.25
C ALA A 168 -37.42 -13.00 -17.77
N ASN A 169 -37.06 -14.01 -18.57
CA ASN A 169 -37.28 -13.99 -20.02
C ASN A 169 -37.49 -15.40 -20.58
N SER A 170 -38.29 -15.50 -21.65
CA SER A 170 -38.48 -16.71 -22.45
C SER A 170 -38.63 -16.32 -23.91
N THR A 171 -37.92 -17.01 -24.81
CA THR A 171 -37.98 -16.73 -26.25
C THR A 171 -37.63 -17.95 -27.10
N ASP A 172 -38.34 -18.10 -28.22
CA ASP A 172 -38.09 -19.13 -29.23
C ASP A 172 -37.19 -18.61 -30.36
N ALA A 173 -36.56 -17.43 -30.18
CA ALA A 173 -35.71 -16.83 -31.20
C ALA A 173 -34.47 -17.68 -31.57
N ALA A 174 -34.12 -18.67 -30.75
CA ALA A 174 -33.07 -19.64 -31.03
C ALA A 174 -33.60 -20.96 -31.61
N ALA A 175 -34.89 -21.06 -31.96
CA ALA A 175 -35.48 -22.27 -32.50
C ALA A 175 -34.76 -22.70 -33.80
N GLY A 176 -34.20 -23.91 -33.78
CA GLY A 176 -33.43 -24.47 -34.90
C GLY A 176 -31.97 -24.01 -34.97
N LEU A 177 -31.51 -23.14 -34.06
CA LEU A 177 -30.10 -22.81 -33.93
C LEU A 177 -29.37 -23.91 -33.15
N ILE A 178 -28.13 -24.19 -33.56
CA ILE A 178 -27.25 -25.16 -32.89
C ILE A 178 -26.07 -24.37 -32.31
N PRO A 179 -25.81 -24.47 -31.00
CA PRO A 179 -24.59 -23.92 -30.41
C PRO A 179 -23.34 -24.45 -31.13
N ASN A 180 -22.43 -23.54 -31.48
CA ASN A 180 -21.12 -23.89 -32.02
C ASN A 180 -20.37 -24.73 -30.97
N PRO A 181 -19.59 -25.76 -31.37
CA PRO A 181 -18.95 -26.65 -30.43
C PRO A 181 -17.69 -26.01 -29.79
N VAL A 182 -17.92 -25.00 -28.96
CA VAL A 182 -16.89 -24.27 -28.20
C VAL A 182 -17.11 -24.56 -26.71
N PRO A 183 -16.07 -24.94 -25.96
CA PRO A 183 -16.19 -25.19 -24.53
C PRO A 183 -16.38 -23.89 -23.75
N ILE A 184 -17.09 -23.97 -22.62
CA ILE A 184 -17.02 -22.96 -21.58
C ILE A 184 -15.64 -23.09 -20.92
N SER A 185 -14.89 -22.00 -20.83
CA SER A 185 -13.51 -22.02 -20.33
C SER A 185 -13.25 -21.08 -19.15
N ILE A 186 -14.17 -20.16 -18.83
CA ILE A 186 -13.95 -19.15 -17.80
C ILE A 186 -15.19 -18.93 -16.91
N ILE A 187 -14.96 -18.83 -15.60
CA ILE A 187 -15.84 -18.18 -14.62
C ILE A 187 -15.17 -16.85 -14.22
N GLY A 188 -15.92 -15.75 -14.33
CA GLY A 188 -15.44 -14.39 -14.07
C GLY A 188 -14.45 -13.90 -15.14
N ASN A 189 -14.89 -13.07 -16.08
CA ASN A 189 -14.00 -12.31 -16.98
C ASN A 189 -14.39 -10.83 -16.96
N LYS A 190 -13.43 -9.95 -16.63
CA LYS A 190 -13.67 -8.53 -16.33
C LYS A 190 -14.78 -8.35 -15.30
N PHE A 191 -14.85 -9.27 -14.33
CA PHE A 191 -15.90 -9.33 -13.34
C PHE A 191 -15.43 -8.66 -12.06
N LEU A 192 -16.25 -7.78 -11.49
CA LEU A 192 -15.97 -7.10 -10.22
C LEU A 192 -17.08 -7.47 -9.23
N GLY A 193 -16.73 -8.18 -8.16
CA GLY A 193 -17.69 -8.66 -7.17
C GLY A 193 -17.41 -10.07 -6.68
N LYS A 194 -18.46 -10.84 -6.41
CA LYS A 194 -18.39 -12.19 -5.81
C LYS A 194 -19.20 -13.18 -6.65
N ILE A 195 -18.69 -14.39 -6.85
CA ILE A 195 -19.39 -15.50 -7.54
C ILE A 195 -19.30 -16.75 -6.66
N ASP A 196 -20.39 -17.49 -6.63
CA ASP A 196 -20.52 -18.74 -5.87
C ASP A 196 -21.51 -19.70 -6.57
N GLU A 197 -21.55 -20.96 -6.13
CA GLU A 197 -22.55 -21.95 -6.52
C GLU A 197 -22.69 -22.13 -8.04
N VAL A 198 -21.56 -22.18 -8.76
CA VAL A 198 -21.55 -22.28 -10.23
C VAL A 198 -21.86 -23.70 -10.65
N ARG A 199 -22.89 -23.87 -11.49
CA ARG A 199 -23.35 -25.18 -11.95
C ARG A 199 -23.52 -25.20 -13.46
N ILE A 200 -23.06 -26.27 -14.08
CA ILE A 200 -23.16 -26.52 -15.52
C ILE A 200 -23.92 -27.82 -15.72
N TRP A 201 -24.96 -27.78 -16.56
CA TRP A 201 -25.83 -28.92 -16.85
C TRP A 201 -25.91 -29.17 -18.35
N ASN A 202 -25.91 -30.43 -18.77
CA ASN A 202 -26.13 -30.83 -20.17
C ASN A 202 -27.62 -31.05 -20.51
N LEU A 203 -28.52 -30.60 -19.64
CA LEU A 203 -29.97 -30.65 -19.83
C LEU A 203 -30.62 -29.30 -19.54
N ALA A 204 -31.82 -29.10 -20.09
CA ALA A 204 -32.65 -27.93 -19.80
C ALA A 204 -33.40 -28.12 -18.48
N ARG A 205 -33.08 -27.32 -17.46
CA ARG A 205 -33.76 -27.37 -16.16
C ARG A 205 -35.05 -26.56 -16.19
N SER A 206 -36.08 -27.08 -15.50
CA SER A 206 -37.32 -26.36 -15.28
C SER A 206 -37.20 -25.32 -14.16
N GLN A 207 -38.10 -24.35 -14.13
CA GLN A 207 -38.14 -23.34 -13.05
C GLN A 207 -38.24 -24.01 -11.66
N THR A 208 -39.10 -25.01 -11.51
CA THR A 208 -39.27 -25.74 -10.25
C THR A 208 -37.99 -26.46 -9.84
N ALA A 209 -37.28 -27.07 -10.79
CA ALA A 209 -36.01 -27.74 -10.51
C ALA A 209 -34.92 -26.75 -10.05
N ILE A 210 -34.86 -25.55 -10.66
CA ILE A 210 -33.94 -24.49 -10.25
C ILE A 210 -34.30 -24.01 -8.84
N GLN A 211 -35.57 -23.69 -8.59
CA GLN A 211 -36.04 -23.21 -7.28
C GLN A 211 -35.79 -24.20 -6.15
N SER A 212 -35.85 -25.52 -6.42
CA SER A 212 -35.62 -26.54 -5.40
C SER A 212 -34.16 -26.66 -4.96
N THR A 213 -33.19 -26.15 -5.75
CA THR A 213 -31.76 -26.35 -5.47
C THR A 213 -30.95 -25.04 -5.42
N MET A 214 -31.49 -23.89 -5.82
CA MET A 214 -30.70 -22.64 -5.95
C MET A 214 -30.13 -22.10 -4.63
N ASN A 215 -30.72 -22.46 -3.49
CA ASN A 215 -30.36 -21.95 -2.16
C ASN A 215 -29.60 -22.98 -1.29
N GLY A 216 -29.03 -24.03 -1.88
CA GLY A 216 -28.33 -25.04 -1.10
C GLY A 216 -27.46 -25.94 -1.96
N ALA A 217 -26.55 -26.66 -1.31
CA ALA A 217 -25.58 -27.53 -1.96
C ALA A 217 -26.22 -28.72 -2.68
N LEU A 218 -25.57 -29.15 -3.76
CA LEU A 218 -25.93 -30.33 -4.55
C LEU A 218 -25.20 -31.59 -4.04
N SER A 219 -25.72 -32.77 -4.39
CA SER A 219 -25.04 -34.05 -4.10
C SER A 219 -23.89 -34.35 -5.07
N GLY A 220 -23.91 -33.76 -6.27
CA GLY A 220 -22.87 -33.92 -7.29
C GLY A 220 -23.13 -35.06 -8.29
N ASP A 221 -24.07 -35.94 -8.00
CA ASP A 221 -24.47 -37.08 -8.84
C ASP A 221 -25.82 -36.85 -9.54
N GLU A 222 -26.34 -35.62 -9.52
CA GLU A 222 -27.58 -35.29 -10.20
C GLU A 222 -27.49 -35.58 -11.71
N THR A 223 -28.57 -36.15 -12.24
CA THR A 223 -28.64 -36.47 -13.67
C THR A 223 -28.43 -35.23 -14.51
N GLY A 224 -27.41 -35.27 -15.37
CA GLY A 224 -27.07 -34.21 -16.31
C GLY A 224 -26.21 -33.09 -15.73
N LEU A 225 -25.77 -33.18 -14.47
CA LEU A 225 -24.77 -32.28 -13.93
C LEU A 225 -23.41 -32.56 -14.59
N VAL A 226 -22.81 -31.52 -15.14
CA VAL A 226 -21.51 -31.56 -15.82
C VAL A 226 -20.39 -31.12 -14.89
N ALA A 227 -20.63 -30.03 -14.15
CA ALA A 227 -19.71 -29.51 -13.16
C ALA A 227 -20.46 -28.71 -12.10
N TYR A 228 -19.98 -28.75 -10.86
CA TYR A 228 -20.49 -27.98 -9.73
C TYR A 228 -19.34 -27.45 -8.88
N TYR A 229 -19.26 -26.12 -8.78
CA TYR A 229 -18.24 -25.42 -8.01
C TYR A 229 -18.88 -24.62 -6.85
N PRO A 230 -18.85 -25.13 -5.60
CA PRO A 230 -19.22 -24.40 -4.38
C PRO A 230 -18.06 -23.54 -3.85
N MET A 231 -17.09 -23.24 -4.72
CA MET A 231 -15.88 -22.47 -4.42
C MET A 231 -14.91 -23.10 -3.40
N ASP A 232 -15.00 -24.41 -3.15
CA ASP A 232 -14.04 -25.17 -2.35
C ASP A 232 -12.72 -25.42 -3.09
N VAL A 233 -11.60 -25.49 -2.36
CA VAL A 233 -10.25 -25.69 -2.93
C VAL A 233 -9.52 -26.92 -2.38
N ASN A 234 -8.87 -27.66 -3.29
CA ASN A 234 -8.03 -28.81 -2.97
C ASN A 234 -6.59 -28.41 -2.59
N GLU A 235 -5.75 -29.41 -2.30
CA GLU A 235 -4.35 -29.25 -1.91
C GLU A 235 -3.43 -28.61 -2.97
N ASN A 236 -3.89 -28.53 -4.22
CA ASN A 236 -3.16 -27.91 -5.32
C ASN A 236 -3.65 -26.48 -5.62
N TRP A 237 -4.47 -25.91 -4.73
CA TRP A 237 -5.13 -24.61 -4.94
C TRP A 237 -5.97 -24.58 -6.23
N MET A 238 -6.63 -25.69 -6.53
CA MET A 238 -7.63 -25.77 -7.60
C MET A 238 -9.03 -25.78 -7.00
N LEU A 239 -9.95 -25.13 -7.69
CA LEU A 239 -11.38 -25.17 -7.37
C LEU A 239 -11.90 -26.59 -7.61
N ILE A 240 -12.52 -27.18 -6.59
CA ILE A 240 -13.04 -28.53 -6.64
C ILE A 240 -14.35 -28.52 -7.44
N ASP A 241 -14.42 -29.42 -8.40
CA ASP A 241 -15.68 -29.81 -9.04
C ASP A 241 -16.28 -30.93 -8.18
N HIS A 242 -17.42 -30.66 -7.55
CA HIS A 242 -18.14 -31.63 -6.71
C HIS A 242 -18.97 -32.62 -7.52
N SER A 243 -19.00 -32.50 -8.86
CA SER A 243 -19.63 -33.49 -9.72
C SER A 243 -18.80 -34.77 -9.84
N VAL A 244 -19.41 -35.83 -10.35
CA VAL A 244 -18.72 -37.10 -10.64
C VAL A 244 -17.65 -37.04 -11.75
N ASN A 245 -17.45 -35.86 -12.37
CA ASN A 245 -16.57 -35.70 -13.53
C ASN A 245 -15.18 -35.12 -13.19
N ASP A 246 -14.96 -34.68 -11.94
CA ASP A 246 -13.67 -34.15 -11.45
C ASP A 246 -13.05 -33.04 -12.34
N ASN A 247 -13.87 -32.14 -12.90
CA ASN A 247 -13.40 -31.03 -13.74
C ASN A 247 -12.83 -29.86 -12.91
N HIS A 248 -11.84 -30.13 -12.05
CA HIS A 248 -11.28 -29.11 -11.17
C HIS A 248 -10.71 -27.91 -11.96
N ALA A 249 -10.97 -26.69 -11.47
CA ALA A 249 -10.63 -25.45 -12.19
C ALA A 249 -9.41 -24.75 -11.58
N SER A 250 -8.65 -24.05 -12.41
CA SER A 250 -7.51 -23.23 -11.95
C SER A 250 -7.96 -21.80 -11.62
N ILE A 251 -7.38 -21.22 -10.59
CA ILE A 251 -7.69 -19.85 -10.14
C ILE A 251 -6.53 -18.93 -10.54
N VAL A 252 -6.86 -17.76 -11.09
CA VAL A 252 -5.89 -16.69 -11.36
C VAL A 252 -6.30 -15.46 -10.56
N ASP A 253 -5.50 -15.12 -9.56
CA ASP A 253 -5.56 -13.93 -8.68
C ASP A 253 -6.86 -13.69 -7.89
N ALA A 254 -7.98 -14.37 -8.21
CA ALA A 254 -9.20 -14.32 -7.40
C ALA A 254 -8.99 -14.90 -6.00
N GLU A 255 -9.53 -14.23 -4.98
CA GLU A 255 -9.52 -14.73 -3.60
C GLU A 255 -10.69 -15.70 -3.37
N ILE A 256 -10.48 -16.74 -2.55
CA ILE A 256 -11.55 -17.59 -2.00
C ILE A 256 -11.78 -17.17 -0.55
N LEU A 257 -12.92 -16.54 -0.31
CA LEU A 257 -13.30 -15.91 0.96
C LEU A 257 -14.58 -16.53 1.53
N GLN A 258 -14.92 -16.20 2.78
CA GLN A 258 -16.05 -16.81 3.48
C GLN A 258 -17.19 -15.81 3.68
N ARG A 259 -18.42 -16.26 3.39
CA ARG A 259 -19.64 -15.71 3.98
C ARG A 259 -19.85 -16.35 5.34
N TYR A 260 -20.42 -15.58 6.25
CA TYR A 260 -20.68 -16.00 7.62
C TYR A 260 -22.17 -16.01 7.88
N SER A 261 -22.67 -17.06 8.52
CA SER A 261 -24.08 -17.13 8.94
C SER A 261 -24.23 -18.00 10.19
N SER A 262 -25.31 -17.83 10.94
CA SER A 262 -25.67 -18.67 12.08
C SER A 262 -27.17 -18.64 12.30
N GLN A 263 -27.70 -19.51 13.17
CA GLN A 263 -29.15 -19.55 13.48
C GLN A 263 -29.68 -18.22 14.04
N ASN A 264 -28.85 -17.44 14.74
CA ASN A 264 -29.25 -16.17 15.35
C ASN A 264 -28.82 -14.96 14.52
N CYS A 265 -28.12 -15.19 13.40
CA CYS A 265 -27.49 -14.17 12.60
C CYS A 265 -27.38 -14.64 11.15
N GLU A 266 -28.39 -14.39 10.32
CA GLU A 266 -28.40 -14.84 8.92
C GLU A 266 -27.21 -14.27 8.13
N SER A 267 -26.76 -13.06 8.48
CA SER A 267 -25.53 -12.43 8.02
C SER A 267 -25.04 -11.48 9.11
N PRO A 268 -23.72 -11.36 9.36
CA PRO A 268 -23.17 -10.31 10.21
C PRO A 268 -23.69 -8.93 9.79
N ASP A 269 -24.06 -8.12 10.78
CA ASP A 269 -24.61 -6.76 10.60
C ASP A 269 -23.80 -5.70 11.37
N GLY A 270 -22.74 -6.11 12.07
CA GLY A 270 -21.90 -5.22 12.88
C GLY A 270 -22.47 -4.92 14.26
N SER A 271 -23.64 -5.45 14.64
CA SER A 271 -24.14 -5.31 16.00
C SER A 271 -23.33 -6.16 16.98
N SER A 272 -23.51 -5.91 18.28
CA SER A 272 -22.85 -6.71 19.33
C SER A 272 -23.24 -8.20 19.35
N LEU A 273 -24.39 -8.56 18.80
CA LEU A 273 -24.85 -9.95 18.66
C LEU A 273 -24.36 -10.60 17.36
N CYS A 274 -24.14 -9.77 16.33
CA CYS A 274 -23.80 -10.16 14.97
C CYS A 274 -22.57 -9.40 14.46
N PRO A 275 -21.44 -9.39 15.20
CA PRO A 275 -20.27 -8.61 14.80
C PRO A 275 -19.67 -9.17 13.51
N PHE A 276 -19.06 -8.29 12.72
CA PHE A 276 -18.28 -8.70 11.56
C PHE A 276 -17.02 -9.47 12.01
N PRO A 277 -16.71 -10.63 11.44
CA PRO A 277 -15.47 -11.34 11.74
C PRO A 277 -14.21 -10.65 11.20
N LYS A 278 -14.36 -9.82 10.16
CA LYS A 278 -13.29 -9.17 9.40
C LYS A 278 -13.50 -7.67 9.27
N ILE A 279 -12.42 -6.91 9.15
CA ILE A 279 -12.47 -5.46 8.93
C ILE A 279 -13.01 -5.14 7.54
N ARG A 280 -12.66 -5.95 6.52
CA ARG A 280 -13.14 -5.76 5.15
C ARG A 280 -14.66 -5.80 5.04
N ASP A 281 -15.31 -6.70 5.76
CA ASP A 281 -16.76 -6.89 5.68
C ASP A 281 -17.50 -5.67 6.25
N ALA A 282 -16.99 -5.10 7.35
CA ALA A 282 -17.51 -3.84 7.90
C ALA A 282 -17.29 -2.66 6.95
N LEU A 283 -16.14 -2.59 6.27
CA LEU A 283 -15.85 -1.53 5.29
C LEU A 283 -16.74 -1.61 4.03
N GLU A 284 -17.17 -2.82 3.63
CA GLU A 284 -18.06 -2.98 2.46
C GLU A 284 -19.45 -2.37 2.68
N VAL A 285 -19.91 -2.27 3.92
CA VAL A 285 -21.25 -1.74 4.27
C VAL A 285 -21.23 -0.35 4.89
N ALA A 286 -20.08 0.11 5.38
CA ALA A 286 -19.97 1.39 6.08
C ALA A 286 -20.22 2.59 5.15
N GLU A 287 -20.93 3.59 5.68
CA GLU A 287 -21.21 4.87 5.05
C GLU A 287 -20.48 6.02 5.76
N GLY A 288 -20.31 7.15 5.07
CA GLY A 288 -19.67 8.32 5.66
C GLY A 288 -20.38 8.80 6.93
N GLY A 289 -19.65 8.81 8.05
CA GLY A 289 -20.17 9.11 9.38
C GLY A 289 -20.18 7.91 10.33
N ASP A 290 -20.04 6.69 9.81
CA ASP A 290 -19.99 5.47 10.61
C ASP A 290 -18.67 5.31 11.36
N ASN A 291 -18.76 4.68 12.53
CA ASN A 291 -17.60 4.21 13.29
C ASN A 291 -17.54 2.68 13.24
N ILE A 292 -16.37 2.14 12.95
CA ILE A 292 -16.05 0.72 13.04
C ILE A 292 -15.15 0.51 14.26
N ILE A 293 -15.62 -0.27 15.23
CA ILE A 293 -14.85 -0.65 16.44
C ILE A 293 -14.29 -2.05 16.26
N VAL A 294 -12.97 -2.14 16.17
CA VAL A 294 -12.24 -3.39 15.98
C VAL A 294 -11.78 -3.92 17.34
N LYS A 295 -12.29 -5.08 17.75
CA LYS A 295 -11.94 -5.74 19.01
C LYS A 295 -10.49 -6.22 19.02
N GLU A 296 -9.96 -6.42 20.22
CA GLU A 296 -8.58 -6.88 20.41
C GLU A 296 -8.28 -8.16 19.60
N GLY A 297 -7.25 -8.10 18.77
CA GLY A 297 -6.83 -9.25 17.96
C GLY A 297 -5.88 -8.90 16.84
N ARG A 298 -5.34 -9.95 16.22
CA ARG A 298 -4.57 -9.89 14.96
C ARG A 298 -5.47 -10.25 13.79
N TYR A 299 -5.60 -9.33 12.85
CA TYR A 299 -6.43 -9.45 11.66
C TYR A 299 -5.51 -9.65 10.46
N SER A 300 -5.34 -10.91 10.06
CA SER A 300 -4.54 -11.30 8.89
C SER A 300 -5.40 -11.30 7.63
N GLU A 301 -5.77 -10.09 7.21
CA GLU A 301 -6.56 -9.84 6.00
C GLU A 301 -5.91 -8.72 5.18
N VAL A 302 -6.38 -8.54 3.95
CA VAL A 302 -6.00 -7.42 3.09
C VAL A 302 -7.19 -6.51 2.83
N LEU A 303 -6.92 -5.21 2.79
CA LEU A 303 -7.89 -4.17 2.49
C LEU A 303 -7.54 -3.54 1.15
N PHE A 304 -7.91 -4.23 0.06
CA PHE A 304 -7.68 -3.79 -1.31
C PHE A 304 -9.01 -3.40 -1.96
N ASP A 305 -9.18 -2.11 -2.26
CA ASP A 305 -10.42 -1.66 -2.88
C ASP A 305 -10.28 -0.32 -3.60
N GLU A 306 -11.29 -0.01 -4.41
CA GLU A 306 -11.48 1.28 -5.04
C GLU A 306 -12.79 1.93 -4.57
N LEU A 307 -12.77 3.26 -4.48
CA LEU A 307 -13.94 4.12 -4.27
C LEU A 307 -14.66 3.96 -2.92
N ILE A 308 -13.97 3.55 -1.85
CA ILE A 308 -14.54 3.57 -0.49
C ILE A 308 -14.79 5.02 -0.09
N ASN A 309 -16.04 5.35 0.26
CA ASN A 309 -16.49 6.69 0.65
C ASN A 309 -16.02 7.80 -0.33
N TYR A 310 -16.02 7.47 -1.63
CA TYR A 310 -15.49 8.33 -2.69
C TYR A 310 -16.18 9.71 -2.75
N SER A 311 -15.37 10.76 -2.62
CA SER A 311 -15.83 12.15 -2.76
C SER A 311 -14.79 13.07 -3.43
N TYR A 312 -13.85 12.49 -4.17
CA TYR A 312 -12.75 13.12 -4.93
C TYR A 312 -12.36 14.53 -4.47
N GLU A 313 -11.29 14.61 -3.68
CA GLU A 313 -10.71 15.89 -3.21
C GLU A 313 -11.71 16.81 -2.48
N THR A 314 -12.85 16.27 -2.01
CA THR A 314 -13.85 16.99 -1.20
C THR A 314 -13.96 16.36 0.18
N GLU A 315 -13.90 17.18 1.23
CA GLU A 315 -14.14 16.71 2.60
C GLU A 315 -15.60 16.32 2.77
N ALA A 316 -15.84 15.15 3.36
CA ALA A 316 -17.15 14.57 3.62
C ALA A 316 -17.15 13.88 5.00
N PRO A 317 -18.33 13.45 5.51
CA PRO A 317 -18.38 12.59 6.69
C PRO A 317 -17.44 11.39 6.57
N ARG A 318 -16.64 11.15 7.61
CA ARG A 318 -15.57 10.16 7.58
C ARG A 318 -16.06 8.80 8.03
N ILE A 319 -15.55 7.73 7.45
CA ILE A 319 -15.62 6.39 8.06
C ILE A 319 -14.44 6.28 9.02
N THR A 320 -14.70 5.99 10.29
CA THR A 320 -13.68 5.93 11.34
C THR A 320 -13.45 4.49 11.79
N ILE A 321 -12.27 3.94 11.56
CA ILE A 321 -11.88 2.59 11.99
C ILE A 321 -10.99 2.70 13.23
N THR A 322 -11.48 2.24 14.39
CA THR A 322 -10.80 2.38 15.67
C THR A 322 -10.55 1.03 16.32
N GLY A 323 -9.31 0.74 16.69
CA GLY A 323 -8.98 -0.40 17.54
C GLY A 323 -9.42 -0.15 18.98
N GLU A 324 -10.09 -1.12 19.58
CA GLU A 324 -10.56 -1.05 20.97
C GLU A 324 -9.41 -0.93 21.97
N THR A 325 -8.27 -1.56 21.67
CA THR A 325 -7.07 -1.57 22.51
C THR A 325 -5.82 -1.40 21.65
N GLU A 326 -4.69 -1.05 22.28
CA GLU A 326 -3.38 -0.92 21.60
C GLU A 326 -2.85 -2.25 21.00
N ASN A 327 -3.53 -3.37 21.29
CA ASN A 327 -3.16 -4.71 20.83
C ASN A 327 -3.84 -5.09 19.50
N VAL A 328 -4.71 -4.24 18.96
CA VAL A 328 -5.35 -4.48 17.65
C VAL A 328 -4.30 -4.30 16.55
N LYS A 329 -4.15 -5.32 15.70
CA LYS A 329 -3.21 -5.31 14.59
C LYS A 329 -3.86 -5.69 13.28
N LEU A 330 -3.62 -4.89 12.23
CA LEU A 330 -3.72 -5.36 10.86
C LEU A 330 -2.37 -6.02 10.51
N ASP A 331 -2.37 -7.35 10.38
CA ASP A 331 -1.18 -8.18 10.42
C ASP A 331 -0.92 -8.86 9.08
N GLY A 332 0.13 -8.43 8.37
CA GLY A 332 0.56 -8.98 7.08
C GLY A 332 1.22 -10.37 7.16
N THR A 333 1.29 -10.96 8.35
CA THR A 333 1.74 -12.34 8.54
C THR A 333 0.58 -13.30 8.71
N ILE A 334 0.82 -14.58 8.39
CA ILE A 334 -0.10 -15.71 8.61
C ILE A 334 0.59 -16.70 9.55
N GLU A 335 -0.18 -17.38 10.43
CA GLU A 335 0.38 -18.47 11.23
C GLU A 335 0.93 -19.60 10.35
N LEU A 336 2.07 -20.16 10.73
CA LEU A 336 2.64 -21.37 10.15
C LEU A 336 2.42 -22.53 11.12
N ASN A 337 1.55 -23.46 10.73
CA ASN A 337 1.43 -24.74 11.41
C ASN A 337 2.44 -25.73 10.82
N ALA A 338 3.48 -26.07 11.58
CA ALA A 338 4.50 -26.99 11.09
C ALA A 338 5.13 -27.83 12.20
N ASN A 339 5.53 -29.06 11.86
CA ASN A 339 6.27 -29.91 12.77
C ASN A 339 7.77 -29.63 12.61
N TRP A 340 8.40 -29.17 13.70
CA TRP A 340 9.80 -28.79 13.71
C TRP A 340 10.67 -29.92 14.27
N GLU A 341 11.69 -30.31 13.52
CA GLU A 341 12.69 -31.29 13.92
C GLU A 341 14.02 -30.60 14.20
N TYR A 342 14.66 -30.92 15.32
CA TYR A 342 15.96 -30.37 15.66
C TYR A 342 17.08 -31.36 15.35
N SER A 343 18.01 -30.96 14.49
CA SER A 343 19.22 -31.73 14.21
C SER A 343 20.40 -30.81 13.84
N ASN A 344 21.61 -31.18 14.26
CA ASN A 344 22.86 -30.46 13.91
C ASN A 344 22.83 -28.94 14.19
N GLY A 345 22.18 -28.50 15.27
CA GLY A 345 22.10 -27.07 15.62
C GLY A 345 21.01 -26.28 14.91
N ARG A 346 20.18 -26.93 14.07
CA ARG A 346 19.13 -26.30 13.27
C ARG A 346 17.79 -26.96 13.50
N TYR A 347 16.72 -26.17 13.44
CA TYR A 347 15.35 -26.63 13.34
C TYR A 347 14.96 -26.68 11.86
N THR A 348 14.28 -27.75 11.46
CA THR A 348 13.78 -27.93 10.09
C THR A 348 12.30 -28.27 10.10
N ALA A 349 11.54 -27.71 9.18
CA ALA A 349 10.12 -28.01 9.05
C ALA A 349 9.66 -28.02 7.58
N GLN A 350 8.86 -29.01 7.23
CA GLN A 350 8.11 -29.02 5.98
C GLN A 350 6.99 -27.98 6.06
N VAL A 351 6.92 -27.11 5.06
CA VAL A 351 5.88 -26.08 4.95
C VAL A 351 4.73 -26.61 4.10
N ASP A 352 3.53 -26.58 4.67
CA ASP A 352 2.29 -26.76 3.93
C ASP A 352 1.83 -25.40 3.38
N LEU A 353 2.28 -25.07 2.16
CA LEU A 353 1.87 -23.85 1.46
C LEU A 353 0.37 -23.84 1.14
N ASN A 354 -0.28 -25.00 1.04
CA ASN A 354 -1.71 -25.07 0.80
C ASN A 354 -2.51 -24.67 2.05
N ASP A 355 -2.08 -25.13 3.23
CA ASP A 355 -2.64 -24.70 4.52
C ASP A 355 -2.50 -23.17 4.73
N ILE A 356 -1.34 -22.60 4.36
CA ILE A 356 -1.14 -21.14 4.35
C ILE A 356 -2.07 -20.47 3.33
N SER A 357 -2.19 -21.02 2.12
CA SER A 357 -3.05 -20.46 1.07
C SER A 357 -4.51 -20.42 1.51
N LYS A 358 -5.00 -21.49 2.16
CA LYS A 358 -6.37 -21.57 2.70
C LYS A 358 -6.63 -20.50 3.75
N ARG A 359 -5.71 -20.30 4.68
CA ARG A 359 -5.82 -19.21 5.68
C ARG A 359 -5.74 -17.82 5.06
N ALA A 360 -4.96 -17.67 4.00
CA ALA A 360 -4.76 -16.40 3.30
C ALA A 360 -5.87 -16.09 2.28
N GLY A 361 -6.73 -17.05 1.94
CA GLY A 361 -7.75 -16.94 0.92
C GLY A 361 -7.23 -16.82 -0.51
N ILE A 362 -5.93 -17.06 -0.76
CA ILE A 362 -5.29 -16.91 -2.07
C ILE A 362 -4.04 -17.79 -2.15
N LYS A 363 -3.61 -18.15 -3.37
CA LYS A 363 -2.43 -18.99 -3.60
C LYS A 363 -1.18 -18.32 -3.02
N VAL A 364 -0.45 -19.05 -2.18
CA VAL A 364 0.84 -18.61 -1.63
C VAL A 364 1.95 -19.52 -2.12
N GLU A 365 3.00 -18.92 -2.66
CA GLU A 365 4.15 -19.63 -3.23
C GLU A 365 5.49 -19.21 -2.60
N GLU A 366 5.48 -18.22 -1.70
CA GLU A 366 6.70 -17.61 -1.17
C GLU A 366 6.57 -17.17 0.29
N ILE A 367 7.70 -17.16 1.00
CA ILE A 367 7.84 -16.61 2.37
C ILE A 367 8.91 -15.53 2.36
N TYR A 368 8.55 -14.33 2.82
CA TYR A 368 9.45 -13.17 2.79
C TYR A 368 10.08 -12.81 4.13
N ALA A 369 9.49 -13.26 5.24
CA ALA A 369 9.99 -13.04 6.59
C ALA A 369 9.36 -14.01 7.59
N LEU A 370 10.03 -14.21 8.73
CA LEU A 370 9.70 -15.20 9.74
C LEU A 370 9.77 -14.57 11.14
N TRP A 371 8.80 -14.91 11.98
CA TRP A 371 8.79 -14.56 13.40
C TRP A 371 8.51 -15.80 14.26
N VAL A 372 9.15 -15.91 15.42
CA VAL A 372 8.89 -16.93 16.43
C VAL A 372 8.52 -16.25 17.75
N ASN A 373 7.29 -16.45 18.26
CA ASN A 373 6.76 -15.69 19.41
C ASN A 373 6.92 -14.16 19.24
N ASP A 374 6.57 -13.62 18.06
CA ASP A 374 6.77 -12.21 17.70
C ASP A 374 8.23 -11.71 17.64
N ARG A 375 9.21 -12.57 17.92
CA ARG A 375 10.62 -12.24 17.67
C ARG A 375 10.92 -12.36 16.18
N TYR A 376 11.37 -11.27 15.57
CA TYR A 376 11.87 -11.27 14.19
C TYR A 376 13.07 -12.19 14.04
N MET A 377 13.01 -13.12 13.08
CA MET A 377 14.15 -13.96 12.68
C MET A 377 14.82 -13.34 11.45
N ILE A 378 16.15 -13.27 11.48
CA ILE A 378 16.97 -12.67 10.45
C ILE A 378 16.97 -13.62 9.24
N PRO A 379 16.61 -13.20 8.01
CA PRO A 379 16.86 -14.07 6.85
C PRO A 379 18.37 -14.34 6.75
N ALA A 380 18.82 -15.54 6.39
CA ALA A 380 20.24 -15.86 6.29
C ALA A 380 21.00 -14.85 5.40
N MET A 381 22.08 -14.26 5.92
CA MET A 381 22.84 -13.20 5.26
C MET A 381 24.32 -13.55 5.12
N PRO A 382 25.02 -13.08 4.07
CA PRO A 382 26.48 -13.31 3.92
C PRO A 382 27.35 -12.71 5.04
N ILE A 383 26.78 -11.82 5.86
CA ILE A 383 27.45 -11.17 6.98
C ILE A 383 26.53 -11.26 8.19
N ASN A 384 27.03 -11.88 9.25
CA ASN A 384 26.30 -12.03 10.50
C ASN A 384 26.23 -10.73 11.30
N PHE A 385 25.06 -10.48 11.88
CA PHE A 385 24.82 -9.34 12.77
C PHE A 385 23.88 -9.70 13.91
N LYS A 386 23.99 -8.93 15.00
CA LYS A 386 23.00 -8.94 16.07
C LYS A 386 21.64 -8.58 15.50
N ASN A 387 20.59 -9.16 16.05
CA ASN A 387 19.24 -8.93 15.57
C ASN A 387 18.93 -7.42 15.51
N PRO A 388 18.53 -6.91 14.34
CA PRO A 388 18.35 -5.47 14.13
C PRO A 388 17.13 -4.92 14.87
N THR A 389 16.29 -5.79 15.46
CA THR A 389 15.21 -5.38 16.34
C THR A 389 15.63 -5.17 17.79
N ASP A 390 16.86 -5.54 18.16
CA ASP A 390 17.40 -5.28 19.51
C ASP A 390 17.71 -3.80 19.71
N PRO A 391 17.34 -3.21 20.87
CA PRO A 391 17.74 -1.85 21.20
C PRO A 391 19.26 -1.73 21.21
N THR A 392 19.76 -0.76 20.45
CA THR A 392 21.19 -0.45 20.42
C THR A 392 21.47 0.91 21.04
N THR A 393 22.68 1.11 21.55
CA THR A 393 23.21 2.45 21.90
C THR A 393 24.19 2.96 20.85
N SER A 394 24.24 2.30 19.69
CA SER A 394 25.09 2.69 18.57
C SER A 394 24.83 4.15 18.21
N VAL A 395 25.93 4.89 18.08
CA VAL A 395 25.96 6.23 17.47
C VAL A 395 27.05 6.23 16.40
N GLN A 396 26.99 7.13 15.44
CA GLN A 396 27.96 7.19 14.36
C GLN A 396 29.42 7.12 14.85
N ASN A 397 29.76 7.96 15.85
CA ASN A 397 31.15 8.13 16.28
C ASN A 397 31.61 6.99 17.22
N ASN A 398 30.69 6.15 17.67
CA ASN A 398 30.98 5.01 18.54
C ASN A 398 29.98 3.88 18.24
N PRO A 399 30.11 3.21 17.09
CA PRO A 399 29.14 2.23 16.67
C PRO A 399 29.26 0.96 17.52
N GLU A 400 28.12 0.39 17.92
CA GLU A 400 28.09 -0.83 18.70
C GLU A 400 28.46 -2.04 17.83
N SER A 401 29.53 -2.75 18.21
CA SER A 401 30.04 -3.89 17.45
C SER A 401 28.97 -4.96 17.20
N GLY A 402 28.95 -5.47 15.96
CA GLY A 402 28.04 -6.52 15.50
C GLY A 402 26.64 -6.04 15.11
N THR A 403 26.31 -4.75 15.26
CA THR A 403 25.01 -4.21 14.80
C THR A 403 25.04 -3.82 13.32
N VAL A 404 23.86 -3.77 12.68
CA VAL A 404 23.73 -3.27 11.30
C VAL A 404 24.26 -1.84 11.12
N PHE A 405 24.34 -1.04 12.18
CA PHE A 405 24.90 0.33 12.15
C PHE A 405 26.42 0.38 12.19
N ALA A 406 27.05 -0.64 12.79
CA ALA A 406 28.51 -0.79 12.75
C ALA A 406 28.98 -1.46 11.45
N LEU A 407 28.09 -2.24 10.84
CA LEU A 407 28.38 -3.01 9.65
C LEU A 407 27.98 -2.22 8.41
N ASN A 408 28.91 -2.12 7.47
CA ASN A 408 28.71 -1.36 6.25
C ASN A 408 28.01 -2.22 5.18
N LEU A 409 26.83 -2.74 5.51
CA LEU A 409 26.03 -3.64 4.66
C LEU A 409 25.54 -2.91 3.39
N THR A 410 25.32 -3.68 2.32
CA THR A 410 24.72 -3.18 1.08
C THR A 410 23.44 -3.95 0.76
N THR A 411 22.48 -3.27 0.14
CA THR A 411 21.23 -3.91 -0.31
C THR A 411 21.53 -5.05 -1.30
N PRO A 412 20.80 -6.19 -1.22
CA PRO A 412 20.97 -7.35 -2.10
C PRO A 412 20.76 -7.03 -3.59
N TYR A 413 19.89 -6.07 -3.92
CA TYR A 413 19.52 -5.74 -5.30
C TYR A 413 19.73 -4.25 -5.55
N TYR A 414 20.96 -3.85 -5.84
CA TYR A 414 21.29 -2.44 -6.04
C TYR A 414 21.09 -1.98 -7.49
N GLN A 415 20.25 -0.96 -7.70
CA GLN A 415 20.16 -0.24 -8.97
C GLN A 415 21.20 0.89 -9.09
N ARG A 416 21.92 0.90 -10.20
CA ARG A 416 23.01 1.86 -10.49
C ARG A 416 22.46 3.28 -10.73
N GLY A 417 22.83 4.26 -9.90
CA GLY A 417 22.47 5.66 -10.17
C GLY A 417 22.87 6.75 -9.15
N GLU A 418 24.17 6.88 -8.82
CA GLU A 418 24.95 8.12 -8.60
C GLU A 418 26.25 7.79 -7.82
N SER A 419 27.22 7.23 -8.56
CA SER A 419 28.68 7.23 -8.32
C SER A 419 29.22 7.07 -6.89
N THR A 420 29.52 5.84 -6.49
CA THR A 420 30.86 5.26 -6.22
C THR A 420 30.79 4.21 -5.12
N LEU A 421 30.50 2.97 -5.47
CA LEU A 421 30.97 1.76 -4.79
C LEU A 421 31.07 0.68 -5.87
N ASP A 422 32.23 0.62 -6.52
CA ASP A 422 32.57 -0.49 -7.40
C ASP A 422 32.75 -1.75 -6.53
N LEU A 423 32.05 -2.83 -6.90
CA LEU A 423 32.13 -4.21 -6.39
C LEU A 423 31.53 -4.50 -5.01
N GLN A 424 30.30 -5.01 -5.02
CA GLN A 424 29.91 -6.15 -4.18
C GLN A 424 29.08 -7.12 -5.02
N ASP A 425 29.26 -8.42 -4.79
CA ASP A 425 28.54 -9.48 -5.49
C ASP A 425 27.07 -9.45 -5.09
N GLU A 426 26.19 -9.56 -6.08
CA GLU A 426 24.76 -9.81 -5.87
C GLU A 426 24.62 -11.06 -4.99
N TYR A 427 23.77 -11.00 -3.96
CA TYR A 427 23.50 -12.12 -3.07
C TYR A 427 22.00 -12.35 -2.91
N ILE A 428 21.63 -13.58 -2.62
CA ILE A 428 20.24 -13.98 -2.39
C ILE A 428 19.97 -13.89 -0.89
N VAL A 429 18.95 -13.12 -0.52
CA VAL A 429 18.51 -13.03 0.89
C VAL A 429 17.89 -14.35 1.29
N GLY A 430 18.29 -14.89 2.44
CA GLY A 430 17.78 -16.18 2.93
C GLY A 430 18.40 -17.39 2.24
N ASP A 431 19.53 -17.24 1.55
CA ASP A 431 20.28 -18.36 0.97
C ASP A 431 20.75 -19.33 2.06
N ILE A 432 20.49 -20.62 1.87
CA ILE A 432 20.84 -21.70 2.79
C ILE A 432 22.36 -21.76 3.04
N ASP A 433 23.18 -21.38 2.06
CA ASP A 433 24.64 -21.39 2.17
C ASP A 433 25.16 -20.33 3.16
N ASN A 434 24.34 -19.32 3.45
CA ASN A 434 24.62 -18.28 4.44
C ASN A 434 23.99 -18.55 5.82
N LEU A 435 23.26 -19.67 6.01
CA LEU A 435 22.58 -19.96 7.27
C LEU A 435 23.60 -20.46 8.33
N ASP A 436 24.21 -19.57 9.10
CA ASP A 436 25.29 -19.96 10.02
C ASP A 436 25.31 -19.24 11.39
N ALA A 437 24.37 -18.31 11.64
CA ALA A 437 24.28 -17.57 12.89
C ALA A 437 22.95 -17.74 13.65
N SER A 438 22.96 -17.33 14.92
CA SER A 438 21.77 -17.36 15.78
C SER A 438 20.67 -16.46 15.24
N GLU A 439 19.42 -16.92 15.37
CA GLU A 439 18.19 -16.27 14.90
C GLU A 439 18.08 -16.14 13.38
N GLU A 440 18.91 -16.86 12.61
CA GLU A 440 18.82 -16.88 11.15
C GLU A 440 17.86 -17.96 10.61
N TRP A 441 17.21 -17.67 9.48
CA TRP A 441 16.36 -18.63 8.76
C TRP A 441 16.57 -18.62 7.24
N SER A 442 16.21 -19.73 6.60
CA SER A 442 16.22 -19.90 5.14
C SER A 442 14.99 -20.71 4.71
N PHE A 443 14.44 -20.42 3.54
CA PHE A 443 13.34 -21.18 2.94
C PHE A 443 13.77 -21.75 1.58
N ASP A 444 13.82 -23.08 1.52
CA ASP A 444 13.94 -23.81 0.27
C ASP A 444 12.57 -23.86 -0.40
N LYS A 445 12.37 -22.98 -1.38
CA LYS A 445 11.13 -22.87 -2.13
C LYS A 445 10.78 -24.13 -2.94
N GLU A 446 11.78 -24.83 -3.48
CA GLU A 446 11.57 -25.98 -4.35
C GLU A 446 11.05 -27.17 -3.54
N ASN A 447 11.69 -27.44 -2.40
CA ASN A 447 11.30 -28.55 -1.52
C ASN A 447 10.29 -28.13 -0.43
N LYS A 448 10.01 -26.83 -0.32
CA LYS A 448 9.11 -26.21 0.68
C LYS A 448 9.57 -26.49 2.12
N ILE A 449 10.87 -26.34 2.38
CA ILE A 449 11.47 -26.62 3.70
C ILE A 449 11.96 -25.31 4.32
N LEU A 450 11.58 -25.06 5.57
CA LEU A 450 12.16 -24.01 6.39
C LEU A 450 13.30 -24.55 7.24
N TYR A 451 14.38 -23.78 7.31
CA TYR A 451 15.53 -24.01 8.17
C TYR A 451 15.70 -22.82 9.10
N LEU A 452 15.93 -23.08 10.39
CA LEU A 452 16.03 -22.04 11.41
C LEU A 452 17.11 -22.38 12.44
N ILE A 453 18.00 -21.42 12.72
CA ILE A 453 18.86 -21.44 13.91
C ILE A 453 18.15 -20.57 14.97
N ALA A 454 17.37 -21.20 15.84
CA ALA A 454 16.35 -20.52 16.66
C ALA A 454 16.88 -19.53 17.74
N GLY A 455 18.18 -19.60 18.08
CA GLY A 455 18.69 -18.94 19.27
C GLY A 455 17.91 -19.37 20.53
N ASN A 456 17.37 -18.41 21.27
CA ASN A 456 16.52 -18.67 22.44
C ASN A 456 15.02 -18.82 22.11
N ASN A 457 14.61 -18.52 20.87
CA ASN A 457 13.21 -18.49 20.45
C ASN A 457 12.86 -19.80 19.72
N ILE A 458 12.66 -20.86 20.49
CA ILE A 458 12.44 -22.21 19.97
C ILE A 458 11.09 -22.29 19.23
N PRO A 459 11.07 -22.75 17.96
CA PRO A 459 9.83 -22.92 17.22
C PRO A 459 9.03 -24.13 17.73
N ASN A 460 7.71 -24.04 17.62
CA ASN A 460 6.76 -25.13 17.83
C ASN A 460 5.68 -25.08 16.74
N SER A 461 4.67 -25.93 16.88
CA SER A 461 3.62 -26.10 15.86
C SER A 461 2.70 -24.90 15.65
N THR A 462 2.76 -23.85 16.48
CA THR A 462 1.77 -22.76 16.47
C THR A 462 2.36 -21.37 16.70
N ASN A 463 3.62 -21.27 17.12
CA ASN A 463 4.21 -19.99 17.52
C ASN A 463 5.02 -19.29 16.42
N VAL A 464 4.98 -19.81 15.19
CA VAL A 464 5.68 -19.25 14.04
C VAL A 464 4.71 -18.52 13.14
N ARG A 465 5.08 -17.32 12.68
CA ARG A 465 4.32 -16.55 11.69
C ARG A 465 5.22 -16.17 10.53
N VAL A 466 4.65 -16.13 9.33
CA VAL A 466 5.37 -15.83 8.09
C VAL A 466 4.72 -14.69 7.33
N ARG A 467 5.54 -13.81 6.74
CA ARG A 467 5.06 -12.80 5.78
C ARG A 467 4.99 -13.42 4.40
N ILE A 468 3.85 -13.27 3.73
CA ILE A 468 3.59 -13.88 2.42
C ILE A 468 3.41 -12.87 1.29
N ARG A 469 3.27 -11.58 1.58
CA ARG A 469 3.02 -10.53 0.59
C ARG A 469 3.52 -9.17 1.05
N THR A 470 3.30 -8.14 0.24
CA THR A 470 3.89 -6.81 0.44
C THR A 470 2.93 -5.81 1.04
N GLN A 471 1.85 -5.47 0.33
CA GLN A 471 0.81 -4.57 0.82
C GLN A 471 -0.25 -5.33 1.62
N ILE A 472 -0.82 -4.65 2.60
CA ILE A 472 -2.01 -5.12 3.36
C ILE A 472 -3.16 -4.10 3.30
N LEU A 473 -2.88 -2.88 2.84
CA LEU A 473 -3.87 -1.83 2.60
C LEU A 473 -3.51 -1.13 1.29
N SER A 474 -4.40 -1.18 0.30
CA SER A 474 -4.20 -0.54 -1.01
C SER A 474 -5.53 0.03 -1.49
N LEU A 475 -5.68 1.33 -1.36
CA LEU A 475 -6.93 2.02 -1.67
C LEU A 475 -6.75 3.02 -2.82
N GLU A 476 -7.60 2.86 -3.82
CA GLU A 476 -7.67 3.71 -5.00
C GLU A 476 -8.87 4.66 -4.87
N PHE A 477 -8.61 5.97 -4.93
CA PHE A 477 -9.65 7.00 -4.92
C PHE A 477 -10.68 6.79 -3.79
N SER A 478 -10.20 6.47 -2.59
CA SER A 478 -11.04 6.27 -1.42
C SER A 478 -10.80 7.43 -0.47
N ASP A 479 -11.84 8.14 -0.06
CA ASP A 479 -11.71 9.44 0.60
C ASP A 479 -12.31 9.42 2.00
N ASN A 480 -11.90 10.35 2.86
CA ASN A 480 -12.49 10.56 4.19
C ASN A 480 -12.49 9.29 5.06
N LEU A 481 -11.30 8.70 5.23
CA LEU A 481 -11.09 7.54 6.08
C LEU A 481 -10.17 7.88 7.23
N GLU A 482 -10.52 7.45 8.44
CA GLU A 482 -9.67 7.57 9.62
C GLU A 482 -9.33 6.18 10.15
N PHE A 483 -8.05 5.96 10.46
CA PHE A 483 -7.61 4.78 11.21
C PHE A 483 -7.02 5.27 12.52
N LYS A 484 -7.46 4.67 13.63
CA LYS A 484 -7.06 5.06 14.98
C LYS A 484 -6.74 3.83 15.83
N ASN A 485 -5.63 3.87 16.56
CA ASN A 485 -5.27 2.83 17.53
C ASN A 485 -5.24 1.40 16.92
N ILE A 486 -4.70 1.25 15.70
CA ILE A 486 -4.55 -0.04 15.01
C ILE A 486 -3.12 -0.14 14.47
N ASP A 487 -2.34 -1.06 15.01
CA ASP A 487 -0.97 -1.26 14.56
C ASP A 487 -0.93 -2.00 13.21
N PHE A 488 -0.14 -1.49 12.28
CA PHE A 488 0.14 -2.13 10.99
C PHE A 488 1.44 -2.91 11.12
N PHE A 489 1.37 -4.23 10.98
CA PHE A 489 2.50 -5.12 11.17
C PHE A 489 2.80 -5.91 9.90
N ALA A 490 4.08 -5.98 9.49
CA ALA A 490 4.55 -6.80 8.38
C ALA A 490 3.87 -6.55 7.01
N GLY A 491 3.50 -5.30 6.72
CA GLY A 491 2.89 -4.91 5.46
C GLY A 491 2.96 -3.41 5.19
N THR A 492 2.90 -3.01 3.92
CA THR A 492 2.81 -1.60 3.52
C THR A 492 1.37 -1.16 3.30
N PHE A 493 1.15 0.16 3.36
CA PHE A 493 -0.04 0.79 2.79
C PHE A 493 0.26 1.58 1.50
N LEU A 494 -0.74 1.64 0.61
CA LEU A 494 -0.82 2.54 -0.53
C LEU A 494 -2.18 3.24 -0.56
N PHE A 495 -2.17 4.56 -0.59
CA PHE A 495 -3.34 5.37 -0.92
C PHE A 495 -3.06 6.14 -2.19
N HIS A 496 -3.76 5.82 -3.28
CA HIS A 496 -3.62 6.53 -4.54
C HIS A 496 -4.83 7.43 -4.79
N LYS A 497 -4.57 8.70 -5.11
CA LYS A 497 -5.54 9.80 -5.32
C LYS A 497 -6.68 9.84 -4.29
N SER A 498 -6.32 9.50 -3.06
CA SER A 498 -7.21 9.44 -1.90
C SER A 498 -6.98 10.67 -1.02
N SER A 499 -8.04 11.26 -0.50
CA SER A 499 -8.01 12.55 0.19
C SER A 499 -8.65 12.49 1.57
N PHE A 500 -8.24 13.40 2.45
CA PHE A 500 -8.73 13.50 3.83
C PHE A 500 -8.54 12.22 4.64
N ILE A 501 -7.42 11.53 4.40
CA ILE A 501 -7.03 10.35 5.16
C ILE A 501 -6.35 10.76 6.46
N LEU A 502 -6.76 10.15 7.58
CA LEU A 502 -6.12 10.32 8.88
C LEU A 502 -5.58 8.98 9.39
N PHE A 503 -4.30 8.97 9.75
CA PHE A 503 -3.71 7.97 10.63
C PHE A 503 -3.36 8.64 11.97
N GLU A 504 -3.92 8.15 13.06
CA GLU A 504 -3.73 8.72 14.41
C GLU A 504 -3.51 7.65 15.49
N ASP A 505 -2.37 7.72 16.19
CA ASP A 505 -1.98 6.76 17.25
C ASP A 505 -1.72 5.33 16.72
N LEU A 506 -0.89 5.21 15.68
CA LEU A 506 -0.57 3.93 15.01
C LEU A 506 0.92 3.62 15.06
N LYS A 507 1.26 2.33 15.06
CA LYS A 507 2.61 1.84 14.74
C LYS A 507 2.64 1.14 13.39
N PHE A 508 3.67 1.42 12.60
CA PHE A 508 3.99 0.71 11.37
C PHE A 508 5.34 0.00 11.57
N SER A 509 5.28 -1.31 11.78
CA SER A 509 6.48 -2.13 12.02
C SER A 509 6.67 -3.15 10.90
N HIS A 510 7.92 -3.34 10.45
CA HIS A 510 8.25 -4.32 9.40
C HIS A 510 7.49 -4.11 8.08
N SER A 511 7.16 -2.86 7.72
CA SER A 511 6.44 -2.58 6.47
C SER A 511 7.17 -3.12 5.25
N TRP A 512 8.50 -3.28 5.30
CA TRP A 512 9.31 -3.85 4.22
C TRP A 512 10.48 -4.68 4.72
N GLU A 513 10.92 -5.64 3.91
CA GLU A 513 12.04 -6.54 4.23
C GLU A 513 13.05 -6.66 3.08
N ALA A 514 14.29 -6.98 3.42
CA ALA A 514 15.43 -6.98 2.49
C ALA A 514 15.24 -7.90 1.26
N GLY A 515 14.57 -9.04 1.42
CA GLY A 515 14.28 -9.99 0.34
C GLY A 515 13.09 -9.61 -0.54
N ILE A 516 12.34 -8.57 -0.16
CA ILE A 516 11.16 -8.09 -0.90
C ILE A 516 11.63 -7.08 -1.94
N SER A 517 12.11 -7.60 -3.07
CA SER A 517 12.60 -6.79 -4.18
C SER A 517 11.92 -7.25 -5.46
N TYR A 518 10.92 -6.50 -5.91
CA TYR A 518 10.32 -6.69 -7.25
C TYR A 518 11.26 -6.29 -8.38
N ILE A 519 12.47 -5.84 -8.04
CA ILE A 519 13.44 -5.38 -9.04
C ILE A 519 14.16 -6.63 -9.57
N SER A 520 13.64 -7.15 -10.69
CA SER A 520 14.50 -7.82 -11.65
C SER A 520 15.38 -6.77 -12.36
N ALA A 521 16.59 -7.17 -12.76
CA ALA A 521 17.50 -6.28 -13.48
C ALA A 521 16.80 -5.64 -14.69
N GLY A 522 16.60 -4.32 -14.66
CA GLY A 522 15.96 -3.55 -15.74
C GLY A 522 14.63 -2.84 -15.40
N ASN A 523 13.97 -3.18 -14.27
CA ASN A 523 12.69 -2.55 -13.89
C ASN A 523 12.87 -1.39 -12.90
N VAL A 524 12.33 -0.22 -13.21
CA VAL A 524 12.56 1.01 -12.43
C VAL A 524 11.86 0.97 -11.06
N GLY A 525 12.61 0.73 -9.97
CA GLY A 525 12.09 0.39 -8.64
C GLY A 525 11.81 1.57 -7.69
N TYR A 526 11.15 2.63 -8.16
CA TYR A 526 10.91 3.83 -7.33
C TYR A 526 9.70 3.71 -6.36
N THR A 527 9.12 2.53 -6.17
CA THR A 527 7.82 2.32 -5.50
C THR A 527 7.86 1.39 -4.27
N ARG A 528 8.79 1.61 -3.33
CA ARG A 528 8.93 0.79 -2.12
C ARG A 528 8.48 1.51 -0.84
N GLY A 529 7.80 0.77 0.04
CA GLY A 529 7.38 1.23 1.37
C GLY A 529 5.99 1.88 1.41
N ASN A 530 5.72 2.59 2.49
CA ASN A 530 4.41 3.18 2.76
C ASN A 530 4.19 4.47 1.97
N ARG A 531 2.99 4.65 1.38
CA ARG A 531 2.78 5.74 0.41
C ARG A 531 1.38 6.34 0.37
N PHE A 532 1.35 7.66 0.29
CA PHE A 532 0.28 8.44 -0.31
C PHE A 532 0.74 8.93 -1.69
N TRP A 533 -0.04 8.65 -2.74
CA TRP A 533 0.24 9.06 -4.11
C TRP A 533 -0.91 9.90 -4.66
N GLY A 534 -0.76 11.22 -4.65
CA GLY A 534 -1.80 12.17 -5.04
C GLY A 534 -2.74 12.48 -3.87
N GLY A 535 -3.93 12.98 -4.21
CA GLY A 535 -4.96 13.39 -3.25
C GLY A 535 -4.58 14.63 -2.43
N THR A 536 -5.43 15.01 -1.49
CA THR A 536 -5.24 16.22 -0.67
C THR A 536 -5.51 15.97 0.81
N ASN A 537 -4.86 16.75 1.68
CA ASN A 537 -5.14 16.80 3.12
C ASN A 537 -4.92 15.47 3.87
N ASN A 538 -3.97 14.65 3.42
CA ASN A 538 -3.62 13.40 4.10
C ASN A 538 -2.71 13.67 5.30
N THR A 539 -3.12 13.17 6.46
CA THR A 539 -2.53 13.45 7.77
C THR A 539 -2.05 12.16 8.44
N VAL A 540 -0.83 12.20 8.98
CA VAL A 540 -0.27 11.17 9.85
C VAL A 540 0.16 11.83 11.16
N ARG A 541 -0.44 11.39 12.27
CA ARG A 541 -0.26 11.99 13.59
C ARG A 541 -0.01 10.93 14.66
N ASN A 542 0.92 11.22 15.58
CA ASN A 542 1.20 10.35 16.74
C ASN A 542 1.60 8.92 16.33
N CYS A 543 2.33 8.78 15.23
CA CYS A 543 2.68 7.46 14.69
C CYS A 543 4.14 7.09 14.91
N ILE A 544 4.42 5.79 14.94
CA ILE A 544 5.76 5.21 14.99
C ILE A 544 6.00 4.43 13.70
N PHE A 545 7.17 4.59 13.09
CA PHE A 545 7.64 3.79 11.96
C PHE A 545 8.98 3.13 12.32
N GLU A 546 9.02 1.81 12.29
CA GLU A 546 10.19 1.06 12.75
C GLU A 546 10.46 -0.25 12.00
N TYR A 547 11.73 -0.64 11.98
CA TYR A 547 12.21 -1.89 11.36
C TYR A 547 11.82 -2.02 9.89
N ILE A 548 11.80 -0.90 9.15
CA ILE A 548 11.50 -0.87 7.72
C ILE A 548 12.82 -0.89 6.96
N ASN A 549 13.06 -1.97 6.22
CA ASN A 549 14.34 -2.26 5.59
C ASN A 549 14.23 -2.07 4.08
N ASP A 550 15.24 -1.46 3.44
CA ASP A 550 15.30 -1.21 1.99
C ASP A 550 14.03 -0.58 1.36
N ALA A 551 13.34 0.28 2.11
CA ALA A 551 12.14 0.99 1.65
C ALA A 551 11.86 2.28 2.42
N ARG A 552 10.96 3.12 1.89
CA ARG A 552 10.55 4.36 2.57
C ARG A 552 9.66 4.05 3.76
N ALA A 553 10.03 4.61 4.91
CA ALA A 553 9.14 4.58 6.08
C ALA A 553 7.79 5.24 5.78
N ILE A 554 7.79 6.37 5.06
CA ILE A 554 6.58 7.00 4.50
C ILE A 554 6.93 7.96 3.35
N HIS A 555 6.03 8.06 2.37
CA HIS A 555 6.19 8.93 1.21
C HIS A 555 4.87 9.57 0.76
N TRP A 556 4.81 10.91 0.72
CA TRP A 556 3.73 11.67 0.07
C TRP A 556 4.19 12.17 -1.31
N SER A 557 3.82 11.47 -2.37
CA SER A 557 4.14 11.84 -3.74
C SER A 557 2.95 12.49 -4.41
N GLY A 558 3.04 13.74 -4.86
CA GLY A 558 1.93 14.40 -5.54
C GLY A 558 0.77 14.81 -4.62
N SER A 559 0.87 14.57 -3.32
CA SER A 559 -0.20 14.86 -2.36
C SER A 559 -0.20 16.33 -1.97
N MET A 560 -1.36 16.98 -2.01
CA MET A 560 -1.54 18.39 -1.64
C MET A 560 -1.75 18.53 -0.13
N TYR A 561 -1.07 19.50 0.49
CA TYR A 561 -1.17 19.80 1.92
C TYR A 561 -0.93 18.62 2.88
N PRO A 562 0.10 17.77 2.66
CA PRO A 562 0.35 16.65 3.56
C PRO A 562 0.85 17.14 4.92
N LEU A 563 0.39 16.48 5.99
CA LEU A 563 0.75 16.79 7.37
C LEU A 563 1.34 15.56 8.07
N GLY A 564 2.59 15.67 8.52
CA GLY A 564 3.20 14.77 9.49
C GLY A 564 3.37 15.46 10.84
N GLU A 565 2.77 14.94 11.90
CA GLU A 565 2.80 15.54 13.24
C GLU A 565 3.11 14.50 14.32
N ASN A 566 4.08 14.77 15.20
CA ASN A 566 4.43 13.87 16.30
C ASN A 566 4.75 12.43 15.84
N ILE A 567 5.70 12.30 14.90
CA ILE A 567 6.07 11.00 14.32
C ILE A 567 7.47 10.60 14.79
N LEU A 568 7.62 9.34 15.19
CA LEU A 568 8.89 8.70 15.52
C LEU A 568 9.33 7.75 14.41
N PHE A 569 10.49 8.02 13.81
CA PHE A 569 11.17 7.09 12.91
C PHE A 569 12.38 6.48 13.62
N GLN A 570 12.37 5.18 13.85
CA GLN A 570 13.46 4.50 14.56
C GLN A 570 13.85 3.16 13.96
N TYR A 571 15.13 2.80 14.05
CA TYR A 571 15.64 1.49 13.62
C TYR A 571 15.38 1.17 12.14
N ASN A 572 15.27 2.20 11.29
CA ASN A 572 14.96 2.01 9.89
C ASN A 572 16.22 1.96 9.03
N ASP A 573 16.18 0.95 8.16
CA ASP A 573 17.15 0.42 7.21
C ASP A 573 18.44 -0.15 7.81
N TRP A 574 18.99 -1.14 7.10
CA TRP A 574 20.23 -1.86 7.42
C TRP A 574 21.37 -1.45 6.49
N PHE A 575 21.04 -0.87 5.33
CA PHE A 575 21.97 -0.76 4.21
C PHE A 575 22.56 0.64 4.06
N LYS A 576 23.85 0.72 3.76
CA LYS A 576 24.59 1.98 3.63
C LYS A 576 24.42 2.68 2.29
N ASN A 577 24.08 1.92 1.25
CA ASN A 577 24.02 2.38 -0.13
C ASN A 577 22.60 2.76 -0.58
N THR A 578 21.62 2.72 0.31
CA THR A 578 20.23 3.11 0.09
C THR A 578 19.94 4.44 0.79
N VAL A 579 19.04 5.25 0.22
CA VAL A 579 18.50 6.46 0.88
C VAL A 579 16.99 6.49 0.71
N TRP A 580 16.32 5.83 1.65
CA TRP A 580 14.88 5.79 1.73
C TRP A 580 14.32 6.82 2.72
N SER A 581 14.60 8.10 2.47
CA SER A 581 14.12 9.22 3.30
C SER A 581 12.59 9.22 3.47
N PRO A 582 12.06 9.46 4.68
CA PRO A 582 10.70 9.98 4.84
C PRO A 582 10.57 11.30 4.07
N ALA A 583 9.59 11.39 3.17
CA ALA A 583 9.59 12.46 2.18
C ALA A 583 8.20 12.93 1.73
N ALA A 584 8.15 14.19 1.28
CA ALA A 584 7.09 14.70 0.42
C ALA A 584 7.70 15.34 -0.84
N ASN A 585 7.09 15.13 -2.00
CA ASN A 585 7.49 15.75 -3.27
C ASN A 585 6.28 15.98 -4.19
N ASP A 586 6.49 16.81 -5.21
CA ASP A 586 5.52 17.07 -6.28
C ASP A 586 4.12 17.49 -5.80
N ASN A 587 4.03 18.09 -4.61
CA ASN A 587 2.80 18.61 -3.99
C ASN A 587 2.31 19.89 -4.67
N PHE A 588 2.01 19.81 -5.97
CA PHE A 588 1.45 20.85 -6.81
C PHE A 588 0.50 20.29 -7.87
N ILE A 589 -0.44 21.12 -8.35
CA ILE A 589 -1.41 20.79 -9.39
C ILE A 589 -1.50 21.91 -10.44
N GLY A 590 -2.19 21.67 -11.56
CA GLY A 590 -2.53 22.67 -12.59
C GLY A 590 -1.47 22.90 -13.67
N GLY A 591 -0.18 22.69 -13.39
CA GLY A 591 0.89 22.75 -14.39
C GLY A 591 1.72 21.46 -14.46
N ASN A 592 2.58 21.33 -15.48
CA ASN A 592 3.47 20.17 -15.64
C ASN A 592 4.73 20.22 -14.76
N LYS A 593 5.03 21.39 -14.19
CA LYS A 593 6.17 21.65 -13.30
C LYS A 593 5.75 22.63 -12.21
N TRP A 594 6.31 22.50 -11.02
CA TRP A 594 5.98 23.33 -9.86
C TRP A 594 6.18 24.84 -10.09
N TRP A 595 7.07 25.23 -11.01
CA TRP A 595 7.36 26.63 -11.35
C TRP A 595 6.48 27.21 -12.47
N ALA A 596 5.63 26.40 -13.10
CA ALA A 596 4.75 26.91 -14.15
C ALA A 596 3.75 27.92 -13.58
N ALA A 597 3.39 28.95 -14.35
CA ALA A 597 2.46 29.99 -13.89
C ALA A 597 1.07 29.46 -13.55
N SER A 598 0.66 28.33 -14.13
CA SER A 598 -0.61 27.64 -13.83
C SER A 598 -0.53 26.73 -12.60
N SER A 599 0.65 26.56 -11.99
CA SER A 599 0.84 25.63 -10.89
C SER A 599 0.40 26.22 -9.55
N SER A 600 -0.39 25.46 -8.82
CA SER A 600 -0.75 25.73 -7.42
C SER A 600 -0.05 24.73 -6.50
N ILE A 601 0.62 25.22 -5.45
CA ILE A 601 1.42 24.39 -4.54
C ILE A 601 0.65 24.19 -3.23
N GLY A 602 0.47 22.93 -2.82
CA GLY A 602 -0.11 22.57 -1.53
C GLY A 602 0.99 22.22 -0.54
N GLY A 603 1.52 23.23 0.16
CA GLY A 603 2.74 23.09 0.99
C GLY A 603 2.68 21.95 2.02
N SER A 604 3.81 21.27 2.24
CA SER A 604 3.90 20.16 3.20
C SER A 604 4.28 20.63 4.61
N THR A 605 3.75 19.99 5.66
CA THR A 605 4.09 20.34 7.05
C THR A 605 4.61 19.13 7.80
N PHE A 606 5.75 19.30 8.48
CA PHE A 606 6.36 18.32 9.36
C PHE A 606 6.63 18.97 10.70
N ARG A 607 6.01 18.48 11.77
CA ARG A 607 6.20 19.05 13.12
C ARG A 607 6.32 17.98 14.19
N HIS A 608 7.12 18.25 15.21
CA HIS A 608 7.37 17.29 16.29
C HIS A 608 7.91 15.94 15.75
N ILE A 609 8.81 16.00 14.77
CA ILE A 609 9.37 14.78 14.15
C ILE A 609 10.60 14.33 14.93
N THR A 610 10.63 13.08 15.36
CA THR A 610 11.82 12.45 15.95
C THR A 610 12.36 11.38 15.01
N MET A 611 13.65 11.43 14.71
CA MET A 611 14.36 10.37 14.00
C MET A 611 15.54 9.93 14.86
N LYS A 612 15.69 8.62 15.12
CA LYS A 612 16.78 8.08 15.92
C LYS A 612 17.23 6.73 15.38
N GLN A 613 18.54 6.51 15.24
CA GLN A 613 19.10 5.19 14.88
C GLN A 613 18.52 4.68 13.55
N ASN A 614 18.64 5.49 12.49
CA ASN A 614 18.22 5.08 11.16
C ASN A 614 19.40 5.12 10.19
N HIS A 615 19.44 4.16 9.29
CA HIS A 615 20.30 4.09 8.11
C HIS A 615 19.63 4.70 6.86
N THR A 616 18.32 4.92 6.89
CA THR A 616 17.61 5.72 5.88
C THR A 616 18.22 7.13 5.74
N GLY A 617 17.96 7.79 4.61
CA GLY A 617 18.24 9.23 4.53
C GLY A 617 17.42 10.03 5.54
N GLY A 618 17.89 11.23 5.88
CA GLY A 618 17.13 12.15 6.73
C GLY A 618 15.85 12.67 6.08
N LEU A 619 15.13 13.55 6.77
CA LEU A 619 13.85 14.10 6.33
C LEU A 619 13.97 14.88 5.02
N GLN A 620 13.05 14.63 4.08
CA GLN A 620 12.93 15.36 2.80
C GLN A 620 11.55 16.02 2.65
N PRO A 621 11.34 17.20 3.27
CA PRO A 621 10.06 17.92 3.16
C PRO A 621 9.86 18.46 1.74
N GLY A 622 8.61 18.54 1.28
CA GLY A 622 8.23 18.96 -0.08
C GLY A 622 8.30 20.46 -0.35
N LEU A 623 7.57 20.91 -1.37
CA LEU A 623 7.47 22.31 -1.77
C LEU A 623 6.83 23.16 -0.65
N LYS A 624 7.28 24.42 -0.52
CA LYS A 624 6.76 25.44 0.43
C LYS A 624 6.57 24.91 1.85
N SER A 625 7.44 24.02 2.29
CA SER A 625 7.17 23.26 3.49
C SER A 625 7.51 24.03 4.78
N LEU A 626 6.84 23.67 5.87
CA LEU A 626 7.24 24.00 7.23
C LEU A 626 7.83 22.76 7.92
N VAL A 627 9.02 22.90 8.50
CA VAL A 627 9.57 21.94 9.47
C VAL A 627 9.77 22.63 10.82
N GLU A 628 9.17 22.12 11.88
CA GLU A 628 9.35 22.68 13.23
C GLU A 628 9.42 21.61 14.32
N TYR A 629 10.19 21.88 15.38
CA TYR A 629 10.35 20.93 16.49
C TYR A 629 10.84 19.55 16.05
N ALA A 630 11.70 19.50 15.02
CA ALA A 630 12.28 18.24 14.56
C ALA A 630 13.55 17.91 15.36
N ARG A 631 13.66 16.69 15.84
CA ARG A 631 14.86 16.12 16.47
C ARG A 631 15.35 14.95 15.64
N ILE A 632 16.39 15.19 14.84
CA ILE A 632 16.98 14.18 13.98
C ILE A 632 18.34 13.85 14.57
N GLN A 633 18.49 12.61 15.05
CA GLN A 633 19.71 12.18 15.72
C GLN A 633 20.16 10.79 15.29
N ASP A 634 21.46 10.53 15.44
CA ASP A 634 22.08 9.21 15.24
C ASP A 634 21.70 8.62 13.87
N GLN A 635 21.89 9.42 12.82
CA GLN A 635 21.56 9.06 11.43
C GLN A 635 22.82 8.59 10.68
N TYR A 636 22.72 7.43 10.02
CA TYR A 636 23.80 6.73 9.32
C TYR A 636 23.69 6.90 7.81
N ILE A 637 23.88 8.12 7.35
CA ILE A 637 23.78 8.57 5.95
C ILE A 637 25.12 8.39 5.21
N ASN A 638 25.36 7.20 4.66
CA ASN A 638 26.63 6.89 4.00
C ASN A 638 26.72 7.34 2.53
N ILE A 639 25.61 7.77 1.92
CA ILE A 639 25.56 8.37 0.57
C ILE A 639 25.11 9.84 0.62
N ASP A 640 24.95 10.48 -0.53
CA ASP A 640 24.75 11.93 -0.60
C ASP A 640 23.44 12.46 0.01
N GLY A 641 23.50 12.84 1.29
CA GLY A 641 22.32 13.32 2.03
C GLY A 641 22.63 14.22 3.23
N SER A 642 21.60 14.44 4.05
CA SER A 642 21.65 15.21 5.29
C SER A 642 20.49 14.83 6.21
N GLY A 643 20.54 15.26 7.47
CA GLY A 643 19.44 15.11 8.42
C GLY A 643 18.16 15.78 7.94
N ILE A 644 18.24 17.03 7.47
CA ILE A 644 17.16 17.68 6.69
C ILE A 644 17.70 18.07 5.32
N GLN A 645 17.22 17.40 4.29
CA GLN A 645 17.62 17.60 2.90
C GLN A 645 16.52 18.31 2.11
N ARG A 646 16.90 19.34 1.35
CA ARG A 646 16.01 19.97 0.35
C ARG A 646 16.70 20.02 -1.01
N THR A 647 15.96 19.60 -2.03
CA THR A 647 16.29 19.85 -3.43
C THR A 647 15.94 21.28 -3.82
N VAL A 648 16.21 21.66 -5.07
CA VAL A 648 15.93 23.00 -5.62
C VAL A 648 14.50 23.47 -5.31
N ALA A 649 13.53 22.65 -5.67
CA ALA A 649 12.11 22.97 -5.57
C ALA A 649 11.69 23.02 -4.09
N ASN A 650 12.15 22.04 -3.30
CA ASN A 650 11.81 21.89 -1.89
C ASN A 650 12.39 23.00 -1.01
N THR A 651 13.39 23.75 -1.50
CA THR A 651 13.99 24.89 -0.78
C THR A 651 13.09 26.13 -0.86
N ILE A 652 12.33 26.29 -1.93
CA ILE A 652 11.62 27.54 -2.27
C ILE A 652 10.52 27.85 -1.26
N GLY A 653 10.64 29.03 -0.64
CA GLY A 653 9.70 29.50 0.38
C GLY A 653 9.58 28.57 1.59
N SER A 654 10.55 27.67 1.78
CA SER A 654 10.53 26.72 2.88
C SER A 654 10.97 27.37 4.19
N THR A 655 10.48 26.84 5.31
CA THR A 655 10.89 27.27 6.66
C THR A 655 11.32 26.06 7.48
N THR A 656 12.45 26.18 8.18
CA THR A 656 12.84 25.25 9.24
C THR A 656 13.14 26.02 10.52
N ARG A 657 12.53 25.61 11.65
CA ARG A 657 12.71 26.31 12.92
C ARG A 657 12.63 25.41 14.15
N TYR A 658 13.26 25.83 15.24
CA TYR A 658 13.17 25.15 16.55
C TYR A 658 13.53 23.66 16.46
N SER A 659 14.62 23.32 15.77
CA SER A 659 14.99 21.93 15.47
C SER A 659 16.42 21.60 15.90
N TRP A 660 16.67 20.31 16.11
CA TRP A 660 17.95 19.74 16.56
C TRP A 660 18.41 18.66 15.59
N LEU A 661 19.63 18.82 15.08
CA LEU A 661 20.26 17.93 14.11
C LEU A 661 21.55 17.40 14.73
N LEU A 662 21.54 16.17 15.23
CA LEU A 662 22.56 15.66 16.15
C LEU A 662 23.23 14.40 15.60
N ASN A 663 24.55 14.31 15.72
CA ASN A 663 25.30 13.05 15.49
C ASN A 663 25.04 12.36 14.14
N ALA A 664 24.85 13.11 13.06
CA ALA A 664 24.74 12.55 11.71
C ALA A 664 26.11 12.45 11.04
N ASN A 665 26.35 11.34 10.36
CA ASN A 665 27.62 11.07 9.67
C ASN A 665 27.88 11.88 8.40
N ARG A 666 26.99 12.82 8.11
CA ARG A 666 27.05 13.69 6.95
C ARG A 666 26.70 15.14 7.31
N ASN A 667 25.76 15.76 6.61
CA ASN A 667 25.36 17.14 6.93
C ASN A 667 24.18 17.10 7.92
N GLY A 668 24.14 17.99 8.91
CA GLY A 668 22.94 18.21 9.72
C GLY A 668 21.80 18.70 8.83
N MET A 669 22.01 19.82 8.13
CA MET A 669 21.07 20.37 7.15
C MET A 669 21.74 20.67 5.81
N ARG A 670 21.04 20.40 4.70
CA ARG A 670 21.54 20.75 3.38
C ARG A 670 20.45 21.15 2.38
N TRP A 671 20.70 22.24 1.66
CA TRP A 671 19.99 22.63 0.44
C TRP A 671 20.90 22.34 -0.74
N ASP A 672 20.52 21.40 -1.60
CA ASP A 672 21.39 20.95 -2.68
C ASP A 672 20.64 20.26 -3.81
N SER A 673 21.10 20.54 -5.04
CA SER A 673 20.80 19.80 -6.26
C SER A 673 21.82 20.27 -7.32
N LYS A 674 21.56 20.05 -8.61
CA LYS A 674 22.37 20.65 -9.68
C LYS A 674 22.37 22.18 -9.59
N CYS A 675 21.19 22.78 -9.50
CA CYS A 675 20.93 24.13 -8.97
C CYS A 675 20.33 24.02 -7.57
N ALA A 676 20.74 24.87 -6.63
CA ALA A 676 20.10 25.01 -5.33
C ALA A 676 18.95 26.02 -5.43
N GLY A 677 17.95 25.88 -4.54
CA GLY A 677 16.77 26.75 -4.54
C GLY A 677 17.03 28.08 -3.83
N THR A 678 15.96 28.84 -3.61
CA THR A 678 16.05 30.22 -3.09
C THR A 678 15.04 30.47 -1.98
N ASP A 679 15.11 31.64 -1.34
CA ASP A 679 14.03 32.17 -0.50
C ASP A 679 13.64 31.31 0.72
N ALA A 680 14.52 30.38 1.12
CA ALA A 680 14.36 29.59 2.34
C ALA A 680 14.65 30.40 3.60
N VAL A 681 13.96 30.04 4.68
CA VAL A 681 14.17 30.57 6.03
C VAL A 681 14.60 29.44 6.96
N VAL A 682 15.69 29.64 7.68
CA VAL A 682 16.13 28.73 8.74
C VAL A 682 16.47 29.54 9.99
N HIS A 683 15.83 29.21 11.12
CA HIS A 683 16.13 29.92 12.36
C HIS A 683 15.91 29.13 13.64
N ASN A 684 16.69 29.42 14.68
CA ASN A 684 16.63 28.70 15.96
C ASN A 684 16.85 27.19 15.74
N VAL A 685 17.85 26.84 14.94
CA VAL A 685 18.21 25.46 14.64
C VAL A 685 19.61 25.17 15.17
N LEU A 686 19.73 24.04 15.87
CA LEU A 686 20.98 23.54 16.40
C LEU A 686 21.45 22.35 15.54
N SER A 687 22.71 22.39 15.12
CA SER A 687 23.40 21.31 14.43
C SER A 687 24.66 20.96 15.21
N ALA A 688 24.73 19.76 15.80
CA ALA A 688 25.86 19.36 16.65
C ALA A 688 26.33 17.92 16.44
N GLY A 689 27.64 17.68 16.55
CA GLY A 689 28.24 16.34 16.43
C GLY A 689 28.18 15.74 15.01
N ASN A 690 27.87 16.57 14.00
CA ASN A 690 27.71 16.13 12.61
C ASN A 690 29.04 16.17 11.85
N LYS A 691 29.17 15.45 10.74
CA LYS A 691 30.35 15.66 9.86
C LYS A 691 30.42 17.11 9.35
N ARG A 692 29.26 17.70 9.00
CA ARG A 692 29.06 19.10 8.60
C ARG A 692 27.79 19.66 9.24
N GLY A 693 27.80 20.90 9.71
CA GLY A 693 26.66 21.52 10.36
C GLY A 693 25.53 21.88 9.38
N PHE A 694 25.71 22.98 8.63
CA PHE A 694 24.77 23.55 7.67
C PHE A 694 25.43 23.76 6.31
N ARG A 695 24.76 23.28 5.25
CA ARG A 695 25.15 23.50 3.85
C ARG A 695 24.02 24.14 3.06
N LEU A 696 23.96 25.47 3.12
CA LEU A 696 22.88 26.31 2.66
C LEU A 696 23.25 26.95 1.32
N LYS A 697 23.15 26.17 0.24
CA LYS A 697 23.40 26.64 -1.13
C LYS A 697 22.16 27.33 -1.68
N GLY A 698 22.34 28.21 -2.65
CA GLY A 698 21.27 28.97 -3.28
C GLY A 698 21.46 30.46 -3.10
N ASP A 699 20.38 31.23 -3.06
CA ASP A 699 20.41 32.67 -2.79
C ASP A 699 19.11 33.18 -2.15
N ARG A 700 19.15 34.42 -1.63
CA ARG A 700 18.03 35.11 -0.96
C ARG A 700 17.49 34.37 0.27
N HIS A 701 18.38 33.64 0.95
CA HIS A 701 18.03 32.93 2.16
C HIS A 701 18.04 33.85 3.37
N ARG A 702 17.26 33.50 4.39
CA ARG A 702 17.35 34.10 5.72
C ARG A 702 17.75 33.03 6.72
N ALA A 703 19.00 33.08 7.17
CA ALA A 703 19.57 32.20 8.18
C ALA A 703 19.89 33.00 9.43
N PHE A 704 19.29 32.67 10.58
CA PHE A 704 19.57 33.40 11.82
C PHE A 704 19.32 32.57 13.09
N HIS A 705 20.01 32.85 14.19
CA HIS A 705 19.95 32.00 15.39
C HIS A 705 20.32 30.54 15.11
N LEU A 706 21.37 30.33 14.31
CA LEU A 706 21.92 29.01 14.08
C LEU A 706 23.02 28.73 15.08
N LEU A 707 23.02 27.54 15.66
CA LEU A 707 24.14 27.03 16.44
C LEU A 707 24.73 25.84 15.71
N ALA A 708 25.98 25.98 15.27
CA ALA A 708 26.75 24.91 14.67
C ALA A 708 27.97 24.63 15.54
N TYR A 709 28.00 23.43 16.13
CA TYR A 709 28.96 23.06 17.17
C TYR A 709 29.45 21.63 16.96
N ASP A 710 30.69 21.34 17.30
CA ASP A 710 31.31 20.02 17.20
C ASP A 710 31.14 19.36 15.82
N SER A 711 31.30 20.14 14.75
CA SER A 711 31.32 19.57 13.39
C SER A 711 32.71 19.00 13.06
N ASN A 712 32.80 17.94 12.25
CA ASN A 712 34.11 17.41 11.84
C ASN A 712 34.85 18.32 10.85
N THR A 713 34.14 19.01 9.95
CA THR A 713 34.79 19.85 8.91
C THR A 713 34.27 21.29 8.84
N ASN A 714 32.98 21.50 8.55
CA ASN A 714 32.42 22.83 8.36
C ASN A 714 31.15 22.99 9.18
N ASP A 715 31.03 24.12 9.87
CA ASP A 715 29.88 24.44 10.70
C ASP A 715 28.78 25.09 9.88
N ILE A 716 29.03 26.26 9.31
CA ILE A 716 28.07 26.96 8.45
C ILE A 716 28.71 27.23 7.10
N THR A 717 28.09 26.71 6.04
CA THR A 717 28.50 26.96 4.66
C THR A 717 27.36 27.56 3.83
N MET A 718 27.59 28.77 3.31
CA MET A 718 26.71 29.52 2.41
C MET A 718 27.50 29.90 1.15
N PRO A 719 27.76 28.95 0.24
CA PRO A 719 28.74 29.15 -0.82
C PRO A 719 28.21 30.02 -1.96
N LYS A 720 29.12 30.58 -2.75
CA LYS A 720 28.81 31.39 -3.95
C LYS A 720 28.36 30.60 -5.18
N ASN A 721 28.40 29.26 -5.14
CA ASN A 721 28.06 28.41 -6.28
C ASN A 721 26.64 27.85 -6.15
N LYS A 722 26.19 27.14 -7.19
CA LYS A 722 24.92 26.41 -7.26
C LYS A 722 23.66 27.27 -7.35
N PHE A 723 23.73 28.59 -7.35
CA PHE A 723 22.59 29.42 -7.74
C PHE A 723 22.55 29.57 -9.26
N CYS A 724 21.37 29.42 -9.89
CA CYS A 724 21.24 29.49 -11.35
C CYS A 724 20.31 30.61 -11.83
N GLY A 725 19.68 31.36 -10.93
CA GLY A 725 18.63 32.32 -11.25
C GLY A 725 17.22 31.73 -11.12
N ASP A 726 16.22 32.58 -11.35
CA ASP A 726 14.80 32.28 -11.08
C ASP A 726 14.01 31.82 -12.31
N ASP A 727 14.66 31.79 -13.48
CA ASP A 727 14.08 31.29 -14.71
C ASP A 727 14.23 29.76 -14.75
N TRP A 728 13.42 29.08 -13.94
CA TRP A 728 13.50 27.63 -13.73
C TRP A 728 13.14 26.80 -14.97
N GLY A 729 12.44 27.39 -15.93
CA GLY A 729 12.16 26.76 -17.23
C GLY A 729 13.41 26.63 -18.10
N ASN A 730 14.31 27.62 -18.02
CA ASN A 730 15.56 27.64 -18.78
C ASN A 730 16.79 27.24 -17.94
N ASN A 731 16.69 27.25 -16.62
CA ASN A 731 17.74 26.85 -15.69
C ASN A 731 17.44 25.48 -15.07
N ASP A 732 17.44 24.45 -15.92
CA ASP A 732 17.19 23.04 -15.55
C ASP A 732 18.26 22.41 -14.65
N GLY A 733 19.36 23.13 -14.39
CA GLY A 733 20.54 22.71 -13.66
C GLY A 733 21.47 21.78 -14.41
N VAL A 734 21.11 21.28 -15.59
CA VAL A 734 22.00 20.48 -16.44
C VAL A 734 22.85 21.39 -17.31
N ASN A 735 22.23 22.40 -17.92
CA ASN A 735 22.89 23.33 -18.86
C ASN A 735 22.99 24.76 -18.31
N SER A 736 22.68 24.95 -17.03
CA SER A 736 22.60 26.26 -16.41
C SER A 736 23.96 26.78 -15.98
N ASP A 737 24.29 28.01 -16.39
CA ASP A 737 25.42 28.73 -15.82
C ASP A 737 25.18 29.02 -14.34
N THR A 738 26.16 28.67 -13.51
CA THR A 738 26.12 29.02 -12.10
C THR A 738 26.36 30.53 -11.93
N LYS A 739 25.38 31.21 -11.35
CA LYS A 739 25.43 32.60 -10.90
C LYS A 739 26.01 32.68 -9.48
N LEU A 740 26.33 33.90 -9.04
CA LEU A 740 26.81 34.16 -7.68
C LEU A 740 25.68 33.91 -6.66
N GLY A 741 25.74 32.79 -5.97
CA GLY A 741 24.84 32.43 -4.89
C GLY A 741 25.15 33.15 -3.58
N ASN A 742 24.18 33.17 -2.68
CA ASN A 742 24.22 33.74 -1.34
C ASN A 742 24.59 35.23 -1.21
N LEU A 743 24.78 35.94 -2.32
CA LEU A 743 25.06 37.38 -2.33
C LEU A 743 23.92 38.19 -1.71
N ASN A 744 22.69 37.72 -1.88
CA ASN A 744 21.47 38.35 -1.36
C ASN A 744 20.92 37.62 -0.13
N SER A 745 21.63 36.61 0.37
CA SER A 745 21.27 35.90 1.59
C SER A 745 21.75 36.64 2.83
N ARG A 746 21.07 36.42 3.95
CA ARG A 746 21.44 36.94 5.27
C ARG A 746 21.84 35.83 6.23
N LEU A 747 22.91 36.05 7.00
CA LEU A 747 23.38 35.19 8.10
C LEU A 747 23.57 36.05 9.35
N LEU A 748 22.68 35.89 10.34
CA LEU A 748 22.67 36.76 11.52
C LEU A 748 22.61 35.98 12.83
N ASN A 749 23.09 36.57 13.92
CA ASN A 749 22.91 36.09 15.29
C ASN A 749 23.22 34.59 15.45
N SER A 750 24.34 34.11 14.91
CA SER A 750 24.65 32.68 14.79
C SER A 750 25.99 32.36 15.43
N ILE A 751 26.13 31.12 15.92
CA ILE A 751 27.32 30.65 16.61
C ILE A 751 28.03 29.63 15.73
N VAL A 752 29.33 29.82 15.51
CA VAL A 752 30.19 28.98 14.68
C VAL A 752 31.46 28.61 15.44
N GLU A 753 31.63 27.31 15.76
CA GLU A 753 32.78 26.88 16.58
C GLU A 753 34.12 26.85 15.81
N LYS A 754 34.16 26.18 14.65
CA LYS A 754 35.39 25.82 13.93
C LYS A 754 35.55 26.54 12.61
N ASN A 755 34.52 26.59 11.76
CA ASN A 755 34.68 27.09 10.39
C ASN A 755 33.41 27.68 9.76
N LEU A 756 33.50 28.98 9.44
CA LEU A 756 32.51 29.73 8.67
C LEU A 756 32.96 29.91 7.22
N VAL A 757 32.13 29.50 6.27
CA VAL A 757 32.32 29.77 4.84
C VAL A 757 31.06 30.42 4.28
N ALA A 758 31.07 31.71 3.97
CA ALA A 758 29.86 32.39 3.52
C ALA A 758 30.12 33.46 2.46
N ASN A 759 29.25 33.53 1.44
CA ASN A 759 29.25 34.55 0.38
C ASN A 759 28.19 35.63 0.63
N THR A 760 28.05 36.07 1.88
CA THR A 760 27.04 37.04 2.31
C THR A 760 27.73 38.29 2.84
N PRO A 761 27.14 39.49 2.66
CA PRO A 761 27.63 40.72 3.28
C PRO A 761 27.79 40.64 4.80
N ASP A 762 27.05 39.75 5.46
CA ASP A 762 27.13 39.56 6.92
C ASP A 762 28.42 38.84 7.35
N ALA A 763 29.18 38.25 6.42
CA ALA A 763 30.48 37.64 6.66
C ALA A 763 31.62 38.43 6.01
N GLY A 764 31.41 39.73 5.77
CA GLY A 764 32.36 40.63 5.11
C GLY A 764 32.03 40.91 3.65
N ASP A 765 32.79 41.80 3.01
CA ASP A 765 32.63 42.12 1.59
C ASP A 765 32.85 40.87 0.72
N PRO A 766 31.81 40.36 0.01
CA PRO A 766 31.94 39.17 -0.82
C PRO A 766 32.96 39.30 -1.95
N ALA A 767 33.31 40.53 -2.39
CA ALA A 767 34.38 40.76 -3.36
C ALA A 767 35.78 40.49 -2.78
N VAL A 768 35.93 40.59 -1.46
CA VAL A 768 37.19 40.35 -0.73
C VAL A 768 37.23 38.91 -0.21
N THR A 769 36.17 38.46 0.47
CA THR A 769 36.14 37.16 1.15
C THR A 769 35.85 36.01 0.20
N GLY A 770 35.10 36.26 -0.88
CA GLY A 770 34.93 35.35 -2.01
C GLY A 770 34.39 33.96 -1.67
N SER A 771 33.64 33.83 -0.56
CA SER A 771 33.20 32.55 0.02
C SER A 771 34.34 31.66 0.53
N ASN A 772 35.42 32.23 1.06
CA ASN A 772 36.56 31.49 1.60
C ASN A 772 36.73 31.78 3.10
N GLY A 773 36.64 30.75 3.93
CA GLY A 773 36.77 30.89 5.39
C GLY A 773 38.12 31.45 5.84
N VAL A 774 39.20 31.18 5.10
CA VAL A 774 40.53 31.75 5.40
C VAL A 774 40.51 33.26 5.17
N LEU A 775 39.95 33.72 4.05
CA LEU A 775 39.87 35.15 3.75
C LEU A 775 38.92 35.89 4.69
N ILE A 776 37.86 35.24 5.18
CA ILE A 776 37.00 35.79 6.24
C ILE A 776 37.83 36.00 7.51
N ALA A 777 38.56 34.97 7.96
CA ALA A 777 39.39 35.06 9.16
C ALA A 777 40.54 36.08 9.05
N GLU A 778 41.11 36.26 7.86
CA GLU A 778 42.21 37.19 7.62
C GLU A 778 41.76 38.64 7.45
N ASN A 779 40.60 38.88 6.83
CA ASN A 779 40.20 40.22 6.37
C ASN A 779 39.04 40.84 7.17
N ILE A 780 38.32 40.05 7.97
CA ILE A 780 37.12 40.51 8.69
C ILE A 780 37.39 40.48 10.19
N SER A 781 37.16 41.60 10.87
CA SER A 781 37.38 41.69 12.31
C SER A 781 36.30 40.95 13.10
N ASN A 782 36.69 40.37 14.24
CA ASN A 782 35.74 39.78 15.19
C ASN A 782 34.67 40.80 15.65
N GLU A 783 35.04 42.07 15.78
CA GLU A 783 34.11 43.15 16.12
C GLU A 783 33.03 43.35 15.05
N PHE A 784 33.38 43.24 13.76
CA PHE A 784 32.40 43.30 12.69
C PHE A 784 31.43 42.12 12.79
N LEU A 785 31.96 40.90 12.85
CA LEU A 785 31.15 39.69 12.94
C LEU A 785 30.20 39.74 14.14
N LEU A 786 30.70 40.13 15.32
CA LEU A 786 29.90 40.20 16.53
C LEU A 786 28.90 41.36 16.53
N ASN A 787 29.34 42.59 16.26
CA ASN A 787 28.51 43.78 16.46
C ASN A 787 27.55 44.06 15.30
N GLN A 788 27.96 43.77 14.07
CA GLN A 788 27.13 44.04 12.88
C GLN A 788 26.25 42.85 12.53
N SER A 789 26.82 41.64 12.60
CA SER A 789 26.13 40.42 12.16
C SER A 789 25.63 39.55 13.31
N GLY A 790 26.10 39.76 14.54
CA GLY A 790 25.80 38.88 15.67
C GLY A 790 26.40 37.48 15.53
N ILE A 791 27.44 37.32 14.72
CA ILE A 791 28.12 36.04 14.50
C ILE A 791 29.22 35.88 15.55
N TRP A 792 29.13 34.82 16.35
CA TRP A 792 30.08 34.47 17.40
C TRP A 792 30.96 33.30 17.02
#